data_AF-A0A3M1U8T9-F1
#
_entry.id   AF-A0A3M1U8T9-F1
#
_cell.length_a   1.000
_cell.length_b   1.000
_cell.length_c   1.000
_cell.angle_alpha   90.00
_cell.angle_beta   90.00
_cell.angle_gamma   90.00
#
_symmetry.space_group_name_H-M   'P 1'
#
loop_
_entity.id
_entity.type
_entity.pdbx_description
1 polymer ?
#
loop_
_entity_poly.entity_id
_entity_poly.type
_entity_poly.pdbx_seq_one_letter_code
_entity_poly.pdbx_strand_id
1 'polypeptide(L)'
;MNAHAQVRYLDEVFADVQVTSDVAYGSNFSLLPVIAGVSAEPLEVPLVMDVYEPVGDTASARPVFIITHAGDFLPPVLNLTPYGDKTDSALVAFCRSMAKRGYVAVSMQHRIGWNPVHPDALERTRGILEASVRATQDLRTCVRFFRKTAAEDGNPWRIDPDKFAVGGEDAAGFAAMNVAFLDDLADAALPKFLDFANNPPTLILDTLVWGNIYGTKAGVYSVANHVGYSSDISMAFTLQGGLGDFSWIEPGDPPVVGVQNIADWNSPGIRDVAPTSTGDILFADGAWADTIVAQQNALGNNDVFMQVDQSNPIVQISMARSGGLHGMLVLNTPRREGQVQCDPTAGVDPDSYGNNNDPWSWYDENWYAAAWAATQTTPASVEICRENLGNPNDPVLSKKYVDTVATYLALHMAAAMGLDVSTPSGPPMVKISDIQMVSQANLLACNDTASFFGDTVTTTGVVVMAGGLAQSAGGRQIWIQDGTGPWSGIDVRFSGSDPTTPTDILDLQPGDSVKITGVVGRFRGETQLDPLPDGVELLDAGKAVRWTPVGVGELNDANRTNILETGEQYEGVYVEIVNVTVSSVDFFSNNTRVSFNVQDADGNTMNISDRFLAQRLPPNGTFTPPSVGTKYDTIRGVIAHSENGCTGQGGRGYEMFPFRAEDYVLGELSPPQIAGDSRNPLVPTSSEDANISASITDADGTVVSATLFYAVGIGEVTYQAVPMTSQGGDTWTAAIPNTAYSDGNFVKYYICATDNDTLTACLPDVPAGGNAGVPRFFVPRDNGPQIFDVQFTPYPDGNSAYINKEVTLTGVVTSSAEADNLGTVHIQQTGNLTGWAGLQVVENSALA
;
A
#
# COMPACT_ATOMS: atom_id res chain seq x y z
N MET A 1 11.77 23.01 17.29
CA MET A 1 10.62 23.96 17.36
C MET A 1 9.45 23.25 16.69
N ASN A 2 8.32 23.20 17.39
CA ASN A 2 6.96 22.80 16.99
C ASN A 2 6.75 21.47 16.26
N ALA A 3 6.33 20.48 17.05
CA ALA A 3 5.55 19.33 16.60
C ALA A 3 4.37 19.78 15.72
N HIS A 4 4.12 19.05 14.63
CA HIS A 4 2.77 18.98 14.07
C HIS A 4 1.88 18.26 15.08
N ALA A 5 1.20 19.04 15.91
CA ALA A 5 0.03 18.54 16.60
C ALA A 5 -1.02 18.26 15.52
N GLN A 6 -1.50 17.01 15.43
CA GLN A 6 -2.67 16.73 14.60
C GLN A 6 -3.80 17.67 15.05
N VAL A 7 -4.42 18.35 14.10
CA VAL A 7 -5.42 19.37 14.40
C VAL A 7 -6.79 18.71 14.37
N ARG A 8 -7.45 18.70 15.52
CA ARG A 8 -8.84 18.27 15.63
C ARG A 8 -9.70 19.01 14.60
N TYR A 9 -10.63 18.31 13.98
CA TYR A 9 -11.49 18.74 12.88
C TYR A 9 -10.80 18.83 11.50
N LEU A 10 -9.46 18.76 11.45
CA LEU A 10 -8.69 18.74 10.20
C LEU A 10 -7.96 17.43 9.95
N ASP A 11 -7.60 16.69 10.99
CA ASP A 11 -6.89 15.40 10.91
C ASP A 11 -7.69 14.29 11.60
N GLU A 12 -7.50 13.04 11.17
CA GLU A 12 -8.04 11.88 11.89
C GLU A 12 -7.26 11.68 13.20
N VAL A 13 -7.80 12.18 14.31
CA VAL A 13 -7.17 12.14 15.65
C VAL A 13 -7.74 11.03 16.55
N PHE A 14 -8.86 10.43 16.16
CA PHE A 14 -9.48 9.30 16.87
C PHE A 14 -9.32 8.01 16.07
N ALA A 15 -8.97 6.92 16.75
CA ALA A 15 -8.78 5.62 16.13
C ALA A 15 -10.11 4.92 15.77
N ASP A 16 -11.09 5.01 16.67
CA ASP A 16 -12.33 4.24 16.62
C ASP A 16 -13.59 5.12 16.54
N VAL A 17 -14.64 4.59 15.90
CA VAL A 17 -15.93 5.26 15.71
C VAL A 17 -17.06 4.35 16.21
N GLN A 18 -17.91 4.90 17.07
CA GLN A 18 -19.18 4.32 17.47
C GLN A 18 -20.28 4.74 16.49
N VAL A 19 -21.13 3.79 16.10
CA VAL A 19 -22.28 4.04 15.22
C VAL A 19 -23.57 3.72 15.99
N THR A 20 -24.50 4.66 16.02
CA THR A 20 -25.87 4.45 16.51
C THR A 20 -26.80 4.46 15.30
N SER A 21 -27.30 3.28 14.92
CA SER A 21 -28.13 3.11 13.74
C SER A 21 -29.61 3.38 13.99
N ASP A 22 -30.32 3.75 12.93
CA ASP A 22 -31.77 3.92 12.87
C ASP A 22 -32.33 4.91 13.92
N VAL A 23 -31.59 5.98 14.20
CA VAL A 23 -32.04 7.08 15.05
C VAL A 23 -33.19 7.80 14.35
N ALA A 24 -34.38 7.75 14.94
CA ALA A 24 -35.53 8.47 14.41
C ALA A 24 -35.37 9.98 14.63
N TYR A 25 -35.23 10.74 13.55
CA TYR A 25 -35.12 12.21 13.59
C TYR A 25 -36.45 12.92 13.30
N GLY A 26 -37.50 12.19 12.93
CA GLY A 26 -38.84 12.72 12.68
C GLY A 26 -39.79 11.63 12.16
N SER A 27 -40.97 12.02 11.72
CA SER A 27 -41.89 11.15 10.97
C SER A 27 -42.55 11.92 9.84
N ASN A 28 -42.80 11.26 8.71
CA ASN A 28 -43.53 11.88 7.60
C ASN A 28 -44.11 10.84 6.62
N PHE A 29 -44.98 11.26 5.71
CA PHE A 29 -45.61 10.36 4.73
C PHE A 29 -44.64 9.95 3.62
N SER A 30 -44.57 8.64 3.35
CA SER A 30 -43.78 8.03 2.28
C SER A 30 -44.65 7.51 1.14
N LEU A 31 -44.15 7.65 -0.09
CA LEU A 31 -44.76 7.09 -1.29
C LEU A 31 -44.37 5.64 -1.57
N LEU A 32 -43.37 5.09 -0.86
CA LEU A 32 -42.92 3.71 -1.07
C LEU A 32 -44.02 2.66 -0.92
N PRO A 33 -44.93 2.73 0.08
CA PRO A 33 -46.04 1.78 0.17
C PRO A 33 -46.99 1.83 -1.04
N VAL A 34 -47.13 2.99 -1.69
CA VAL A 34 -47.91 3.15 -2.91
C VAL A 34 -47.18 2.53 -4.09
N ILE A 35 -45.90 2.85 -4.25
CA ILE A 35 -45.04 2.32 -5.33
C ILE A 35 -44.93 0.80 -5.24
N ALA A 36 -44.84 0.24 -4.03
CA ALA A 36 -44.80 -1.20 -3.80
C ALA A 36 -46.17 -1.89 -3.94
N GLY A 37 -47.26 -1.16 -4.21
CA GLY A 37 -48.62 -1.69 -4.31
C GLY A 37 -49.18 -2.23 -2.98
N VAL A 38 -48.59 -1.83 -1.85
CA VAL A 38 -48.99 -2.25 -0.49
C VAL A 38 -50.14 -1.39 0.03
N SER A 39 -50.22 -0.13 -0.40
CA SER A 39 -51.25 0.84 0.00
C SER A 39 -51.76 1.63 -1.20
N ALA A 40 -53.02 2.09 -1.14
CA ALA A 40 -53.57 3.02 -2.12
C ALA A 40 -53.15 4.48 -1.84
N GLU A 41 -52.73 4.78 -0.61
CA GLU A 41 -52.38 6.12 -0.15
C GLU A 41 -51.00 6.13 0.54
N PRO A 42 -50.29 7.27 0.56
CA PRO A 42 -49.06 7.44 1.33
C PRO A 42 -49.27 7.08 2.81
N LEU A 43 -48.27 6.46 3.43
CA LEU A 43 -48.31 6.12 4.86
C LEU A 43 -47.22 6.88 5.63
N GLU A 44 -47.55 7.31 6.84
CA GLU A 44 -46.58 7.91 7.75
C GLU A 44 -45.55 6.85 8.20
N VAL A 45 -44.28 7.18 8.05
CA VAL A 45 -43.13 6.34 8.44
C VAL A 45 -42.15 7.17 9.28
N PRO A 46 -41.38 6.53 10.18
CA PRO A 46 -40.27 7.20 10.83
C PRO A 46 -39.22 7.60 9.79
N LEU A 47 -38.65 8.79 9.98
CA LEU A 47 -37.47 9.24 9.26
C LEU A 47 -36.23 8.90 10.10
N VAL A 48 -35.28 8.16 9.52
CA VAL A 48 -34.17 7.55 10.26
C VAL A 48 -32.80 7.95 9.72
N MET A 49 -31.81 7.96 10.59
CA MET A 49 -30.41 8.26 10.26
C MET A 49 -29.46 7.38 11.07
N ASP A 50 -28.23 7.26 10.61
CA ASP A 50 -27.14 6.66 11.38
C ASP A 50 -26.21 7.77 11.87
N VAL A 51 -25.93 7.78 13.18
CA VAL A 51 -25.07 8.78 13.83
C VAL A 51 -23.73 8.15 14.19
N TYR A 52 -22.65 8.79 13.76
CA TYR A 52 -21.26 8.36 13.90
C TYR A 52 -20.54 9.31 14.85
N GLU A 53 -19.97 8.76 15.92
CA GLU A 53 -19.24 9.51 16.95
C GLU A 53 -17.86 8.91 17.22
N PRO A 54 -16.82 9.74 17.42
CA PRO A 54 -15.51 9.26 17.86
C PRO A 54 -15.58 8.63 19.27
N VAL A 55 -14.94 7.47 19.42
CA VAL A 55 -14.78 6.81 20.72
C VAL A 55 -13.71 7.55 21.54
N GLY A 56 -13.99 7.80 22.82
CA GLY A 56 -13.04 8.45 23.74
C GLY A 56 -12.99 9.98 23.64
N ASP A 57 -13.77 10.59 22.74
CA ASP A 57 -13.86 12.04 22.64
C ASP A 57 -14.57 12.65 23.84
N THR A 58 -13.98 13.71 24.39
CA THR A 58 -14.44 14.41 25.60
C THR A 58 -15.04 15.78 25.33
N ALA A 59 -15.05 16.27 24.08
CA ALA A 59 -15.67 17.55 23.76
C ALA A 59 -17.18 17.53 24.04
N SER A 60 -17.68 18.63 24.60
CA SER A 60 -19.09 18.81 24.96
C SER A 60 -19.92 19.51 23.88
N ALA A 61 -19.27 20.10 22.88
CA ALA A 61 -19.90 20.80 21.76
C ALA A 61 -19.09 20.54 20.49
N ARG A 62 -19.68 19.79 19.55
CA ARG A 62 -19.02 19.31 18.33
C ARG A 62 -19.79 19.76 17.09
N PRO A 63 -19.11 20.20 16.03
CA PRO A 63 -19.73 20.47 14.74
C PRO A 63 -20.38 19.21 14.15
N VAL A 64 -21.46 19.40 13.41
CA VAL A 64 -22.25 18.32 12.79
C VAL A 64 -22.01 18.28 11.29
N PHE A 65 -21.70 17.10 10.76
CA PHE A 65 -21.61 16.79 9.34
C PHE A 65 -22.80 15.91 8.95
N ILE A 66 -23.65 16.38 8.03
CA ILE A 66 -24.80 15.62 7.54
C ILE A 66 -24.63 15.37 6.05
N ILE A 67 -24.69 14.11 5.64
CA ILE A 67 -24.70 13.69 4.24
C ILE A 67 -25.90 12.77 3.98
N THR A 68 -26.47 12.85 2.77
CA THR A 68 -27.59 12.02 2.32
C THR A 68 -27.30 11.39 0.95
N HIS A 69 -27.91 10.23 0.71
CA HIS A 69 -27.55 9.30 -0.36
C HIS A 69 -28.05 9.73 -1.74
N ALA A 70 -27.41 9.20 -2.78
CA ALA A 70 -27.78 9.36 -4.19
C ALA A 70 -29.10 8.65 -4.56
N GLY A 71 -29.40 8.58 -5.86
CA GLY A 71 -30.33 7.61 -6.41
C GLY A 71 -31.67 8.18 -6.89
N ASP A 72 -31.68 9.39 -7.47
CA ASP A 72 -32.87 9.99 -8.10
C ASP A 72 -34.14 10.03 -7.22
N PHE A 73 -33.98 10.03 -5.90
CA PHE A 73 -35.08 9.90 -4.95
C PHE A 73 -35.94 8.65 -5.20
N LEU A 74 -35.36 7.55 -5.66
CA LEU A 74 -36.02 6.26 -5.91
C LEU A 74 -35.24 5.13 -5.19
N PRO A 75 -35.88 3.98 -4.90
CA PRO A 75 -35.17 2.84 -4.35
C PRO A 75 -34.06 2.36 -5.30
N PRO A 76 -33.00 1.72 -4.76
CA PRO A 76 -32.01 1.01 -5.58
C PRO A 76 -32.68 0.12 -6.62
N VAL A 77 -32.05 -0.05 -7.78
CA VAL A 77 -32.57 -0.77 -8.96
C VAL A 77 -33.70 -0.04 -9.70
N LEU A 78 -34.62 0.64 -9.02
CA LEU A 78 -35.65 1.46 -9.67
C LEU A 78 -35.08 2.80 -10.16
N ASN A 79 -34.06 3.31 -9.49
CA ASN A 79 -33.24 4.44 -9.92
C ASN A 79 -32.18 4.08 -10.97
N LEU A 80 -32.10 2.80 -11.38
CA LEU A 80 -31.09 2.23 -12.27
C LEU A 80 -29.65 2.21 -11.72
N THR A 81 -29.47 2.39 -10.41
CA THR A 81 -28.16 2.30 -9.73
C THR A 81 -28.23 1.37 -8.50
N PRO A 82 -27.10 0.91 -7.96
CA PRO A 82 -27.09 0.12 -6.73
C PRO A 82 -27.23 0.95 -5.44
N TYR A 83 -27.23 2.28 -5.54
CA TYR A 83 -27.26 3.21 -4.40
C TYR A 83 -28.68 3.70 -4.10
N GLY A 84 -28.87 4.37 -2.97
CA GLY A 84 -30.16 4.89 -2.54
C GLY A 84 -30.47 4.70 -1.06
N ASP A 85 -29.46 4.45 -0.22
CA ASP A 85 -29.65 4.11 1.19
C ASP A 85 -28.60 4.80 2.09
N LYS A 86 -28.97 5.11 3.34
CA LYS A 86 -28.02 5.64 4.35
C LYS A 86 -26.83 4.71 4.65
N THR A 87 -26.87 3.45 4.20
CA THR A 87 -25.79 2.48 4.32
C THR A 87 -24.89 2.40 3.07
N ASP A 88 -25.14 3.24 2.06
CA ASP A 88 -24.28 3.36 0.88
C ASP A 88 -22.83 3.62 1.29
N SER A 89 -21.92 2.96 0.59
CA SER A 89 -20.56 2.78 1.06
C SER A 89 -19.77 4.09 1.15
N ALA A 90 -19.99 5.02 0.22
CA ALA A 90 -19.41 6.36 0.26
C ALA A 90 -19.87 7.13 1.49
N LEU A 91 -21.16 7.14 1.80
CA LEU A 91 -21.72 7.83 2.97
C LEU A 91 -21.13 7.28 4.27
N VAL A 92 -21.07 5.96 4.40
CA VAL A 92 -20.45 5.29 5.56
C VAL A 92 -18.99 5.70 5.69
N ALA A 93 -18.25 5.74 4.58
CA ALA A 93 -16.83 6.11 4.57
C ALA A 93 -16.61 7.59 4.96
N PHE A 94 -17.39 8.51 4.38
CA PHE A 94 -17.37 9.93 4.74
C PHE A 94 -17.70 10.13 6.22
N CYS A 95 -18.76 9.51 6.71
CA CYS A 95 -19.17 9.66 8.11
C CYS A 95 -18.12 9.11 9.07
N ARG A 96 -17.46 8.00 8.73
CA ARG A 96 -16.36 7.46 9.54
C ARG A 96 -15.15 8.39 9.56
N SER A 97 -14.73 8.94 8.41
CA SER A 97 -13.60 9.89 8.38
C SER A 97 -13.92 11.18 9.15
N MET A 98 -15.11 11.74 8.97
CA MET A 98 -15.54 12.94 9.72
C MET A 98 -15.65 12.66 11.22
N ALA A 99 -16.19 11.52 11.64
CA ALA A 99 -16.21 11.14 13.05
C ALA A 99 -14.79 11.02 13.63
N LYS A 100 -13.84 10.41 12.91
CA LYS A 100 -12.43 10.33 13.32
C LYS A 100 -11.72 11.69 13.41
N ARG A 101 -12.22 12.69 12.68
CA ARG A 101 -11.77 14.10 12.80
C ARG A 101 -12.39 14.83 13.99
N GLY A 102 -13.40 14.25 14.64
CA GLY A 102 -14.03 14.82 15.83
C GLY A 102 -15.42 15.40 15.61
N TYR A 103 -15.98 15.29 14.40
CA TYR A 103 -17.36 15.71 14.09
C TYR A 103 -18.37 14.69 14.62
N VAL A 104 -19.61 15.14 14.82
CA VAL A 104 -20.76 14.23 14.84
C VAL A 104 -21.21 14.09 13.39
N ALA A 105 -20.98 12.91 12.81
CA ALA A 105 -21.28 12.66 11.41
C ALA A 105 -22.58 11.86 11.25
N VAL A 106 -23.38 12.19 10.26
CA VAL A 106 -24.75 11.70 10.10
C VAL A 106 -24.95 11.23 8.67
N SER A 107 -25.23 9.94 8.51
CA SER A 107 -25.74 9.39 7.27
C SER A 107 -27.26 9.37 7.33
N MET A 108 -27.91 10.25 6.57
CA MET A 108 -29.34 10.48 6.64
C MET A 108 -30.10 9.72 5.54
N GLN A 109 -31.17 9.02 5.91
CA GLN A 109 -32.18 8.55 4.95
C GLN A 109 -33.20 9.66 4.74
N HIS A 110 -33.35 10.15 3.52
CA HIS A 110 -34.47 11.03 3.14
C HIS A 110 -35.62 10.21 2.55
N ARG A 111 -36.82 10.81 2.49
CA ARG A 111 -37.96 10.18 1.82
C ARG A 111 -37.74 10.11 0.31
N ILE A 112 -37.91 8.90 -0.21
CA ILE A 112 -37.87 8.60 -1.63
C ILE A 112 -39.27 8.23 -2.17
N GLY A 113 -39.40 8.26 -3.49
CA GLY A 113 -40.53 7.73 -4.25
C GLY A 113 -41.22 8.78 -5.13
N TRP A 114 -41.28 8.52 -6.43
CA TRP A 114 -42.07 9.23 -7.44
C TRP A 114 -42.28 8.28 -8.65
N ASN A 115 -42.93 8.71 -9.74
CA ASN A 115 -43.20 7.86 -10.90
C ASN A 115 -42.33 8.23 -12.13
N PRO A 116 -41.21 7.53 -12.38
CA PRO A 116 -40.30 7.84 -13.49
C PRO A 116 -40.81 7.38 -14.86
N VAL A 117 -41.84 6.53 -14.93
CA VAL A 117 -42.38 5.98 -16.18
C VAL A 117 -43.74 6.57 -16.55
N HIS A 118 -44.16 7.66 -15.91
CA HIS A 118 -45.40 8.34 -16.26
C HIS A 118 -45.34 8.81 -17.73
N PRO A 119 -46.38 8.61 -18.56
CA PRO A 119 -46.31 8.93 -19.99
C PRO A 119 -46.19 10.45 -20.27
N ASP A 120 -46.72 11.29 -19.39
CA ASP A 120 -46.59 12.75 -19.47
C ASP A 120 -45.27 13.22 -18.84
N ALA A 121 -44.48 13.97 -19.60
CA ALA A 121 -43.21 14.55 -19.14
C ALA A 121 -43.40 15.56 -18.01
N LEU A 122 -44.49 16.36 -18.01
CA LEU A 122 -44.75 17.33 -16.96
C LEU A 122 -44.97 16.64 -15.60
N GLU A 123 -45.64 15.50 -15.60
CA GLU A 123 -45.88 14.72 -14.38
C GLU A 123 -44.61 14.01 -13.89
N ARG A 124 -43.70 13.61 -14.79
CA ARG A 124 -42.35 13.14 -14.40
C ARG A 124 -41.57 14.27 -13.73
N THR A 125 -41.54 15.46 -14.35
CA THR A 125 -40.91 16.67 -13.80
C THR A 125 -41.53 17.04 -12.45
N ARG A 126 -42.86 16.98 -12.30
CA ARG A 126 -43.55 17.20 -11.02
C ARG A 126 -43.09 16.21 -9.96
N GLY A 127 -43.10 14.92 -10.28
CA GLY A 127 -42.76 13.87 -9.33
C GLY A 127 -41.36 14.02 -8.74
N ILE A 128 -40.35 14.29 -9.57
CA ILE A 128 -38.96 14.43 -9.09
C ILE A 128 -38.75 15.75 -8.32
N LEU A 129 -39.37 16.86 -8.74
CA LEU A 129 -39.27 18.14 -8.02
C LEU A 129 -39.92 18.05 -6.63
N GLU A 130 -41.08 17.40 -6.54
CA GLU A 130 -41.73 17.12 -5.25
C GLU A 130 -40.92 16.16 -4.38
N ALA A 131 -40.20 15.21 -4.98
CA ALA A 131 -39.24 14.36 -4.26
C ALA A 131 -38.06 15.15 -3.69
N SER A 132 -37.47 16.04 -4.50
CA SER A 132 -36.39 16.93 -4.06
C SER A 132 -36.81 17.85 -2.91
N VAL A 133 -38.02 18.42 -2.97
CA VAL A 133 -38.55 19.24 -1.87
C VAL A 133 -38.82 18.42 -0.61
N ARG A 134 -39.32 17.18 -0.73
CA ARG A 134 -39.47 16.30 0.44
C ARG A 134 -38.12 15.99 1.09
N ALA A 135 -37.09 15.69 0.30
CA ALA A 135 -35.74 15.49 0.82
C ALA A 135 -35.17 16.76 1.47
N THR A 136 -35.48 17.95 0.92
CA THR A 136 -35.12 19.25 1.51
C THR A 136 -35.79 19.44 2.88
N GLN A 137 -37.08 19.12 3.01
CA GLN A 137 -37.81 19.17 4.28
C GLN A 137 -37.22 18.22 5.32
N ASP A 138 -36.79 17.04 4.88
CA ASP A 138 -36.23 16.00 5.74
C ASP A 138 -34.84 16.41 6.26
N LEU A 139 -33.97 16.95 5.40
CA LEU A 139 -32.69 17.55 5.80
C LEU A 139 -32.88 18.68 6.82
N ARG A 140 -33.80 19.61 6.55
CA ARG A 140 -34.15 20.70 7.48
C ARG A 140 -34.68 20.15 8.81
N THR A 141 -35.43 19.05 8.77
CA THR A 141 -35.92 18.36 9.97
C THR A 141 -34.79 17.73 10.78
N CYS A 142 -33.81 17.12 10.11
CA CYS A 142 -32.63 16.54 10.75
C CYS A 142 -31.80 17.60 11.51
N VAL A 143 -31.55 18.78 10.91
CA VAL A 143 -30.89 19.90 11.59
C VAL A 143 -31.68 20.34 12.83
N ARG A 144 -33.00 20.51 12.69
CA ARG A 144 -33.87 20.87 13.81
C ARG A 144 -33.89 19.82 14.91
N PHE A 145 -33.81 18.53 14.58
CA PHE A 145 -33.75 17.45 15.56
C PHE A 145 -32.54 17.59 16.48
N PHE A 146 -31.34 17.82 15.92
CA PHE A 146 -30.13 18.02 16.73
C PHE A 146 -30.24 19.28 17.61
N ARG A 147 -30.76 20.39 17.08
CA ARG A 147 -30.98 21.60 17.87
C ARG A 147 -32.00 21.41 19.00
N LYS A 148 -33.13 20.75 18.71
CA LYS A 148 -34.15 20.42 19.72
C LYS A 148 -33.56 19.54 20.81
N THR A 149 -32.87 18.46 20.45
CA THR A 149 -32.29 17.53 21.43
C THR A 149 -31.19 18.20 22.26
N ALA A 150 -30.42 19.13 21.67
CA ALA A 150 -29.48 19.95 22.42
C ALA A 150 -30.18 20.89 23.43
N ALA A 151 -31.29 21.50 23.04
CA ALA A 151 -32.02 22.45 23.88
C ALA A 151 -32.87 21.78 24.98
N GLU A 152 -33.50 20.64 24.68
CA GLU A 152 -34.53 20.03 25.53
C GLU A 152 -34.07 18.74 26.21
N ASP A 153 -33.21 17.96 25.55
CA ASP A 153 -32.89 16.58 25.97
C ASP A 153 -31.47 16.46 26.57
N GLY A 154 -30.88 17.60 26.97
CA GLY A 154 -29.57 17.65 27.62
C GLY A 154 -28.39 17.43 26.68
N ASN A 155 -28.57 17.63 25.37
CA ASN A 155 -27.54 17.48 24.34
C ASN A 155 -26.85 16.10 24.34
N PRO A 156 -27.61 15.01 24.14
CA PRO A 156 -27.08 13.64 24.22
C PRO A 156 -25.97 13.38 23.19
N TRP A 157 -26.02 14.09 22.06
CA TRP A 157 -25.04 14.00 20.97
C TRP A 157 -23.85 14.95 21.16
N ARG A 158 -23.81 15.76 22.23
CA ARG A 158 -22.74 16.75 22.51
C ARG A 158 -22.41 17.61 21.28
N ILE A 159 -23.43 18.06 20.57
CA ILE A 159 -23.29 18.89 19.36
C ILE A 159 -23.21 20.37 19.73
N ASP A 160 -22.61 21.16 18.84
CA ASP A 160 -22.71 22.60 18.83
C ASP A 160 -23.93 23.00 17.96
N PRO A 161 -24.98 23.62 18.54
CA PRO A 161 -26.22 23.91 17.83
C PRO A 161 -26.09 25.00 16.75
N ASP A 162 -24.93 25.64 16.61
CA ASP A 162 -24.69 26.68 15.61
C ASP A 162 -23.80 26.19 14.45
N LYS A 163 -23.31 24.94 14.49
CA LYS A 163 -22.30 24.42 13.55
C LYS A 163 -22.78 23.19 12.78
N PHE A 164 -23.36 23.42 11.60
CA PHE A 164 -23.90 22.38 10.72
C PHE A 164 -23.35 22.51 9.29
N ALA A 165 -22.76 21.44 8.77
CA ALA A 165 -22.52 21.26 7.35
C ALA A 165 -23.52 20.24 6.81
N VAL A 166 -24.22 20.61 5.73
CA VAL A 166 -25.22 19.75 5.09
C VAL A 166 -24.87 19.52 3.63
N GLY A 167 -24.86 18.28 3.21
CA GLY A 167 -24.63 17.94 1.82
C GLY A 167 -25.34 16.68 1.36
N GLY A 168 -25.19 16.38 0.08
CA GLY A 168 -25.77 15.22 -0.55
C GLY A 168 -24.99 14.79 -1.78
N GLU A 169 -25.18 13.54 -2.14
CA GLU A 169 -24.65 12.94 -3.36
C GLU A 169 -25.69 12.99 -4.48
N ASP A 170 -25.25 13.31 -5.69
CA ASP A 170 -26.04 13.29 -6.92
C ASP A 170 -27.36 14.07 -6.77
N ALA A 171 -28.52 13.45 -7.00
CA ALA A 171 -29.84 14.06 -6.88
C ALA A 171 -30.07 14.67 -5.47
N ALA A 172 -29.55 14.04 -4.41
CA ALA A 172 -29.69 14.58 -3.07
C ALA A 172 -28.77 15.79 -2.80
N GLY A 173 -27.74 16.01 -3.64
CA GLY A 173 -27.02 17.27 -3.69
C GLY A 173 -27.93 18.45 -4.03
N PHE A 174 -28.93 18.27 -4.92
CA PHE A 174 -29.95 19.30 -5.18
C PHE A 174 -30.79 19.59 -3.93
N ALA A 175 -31.17 18.57 -3.17
CA ALA A 175 -31.89 18.77 -1.92
C ALA A 175 -31.05 19.55 -0.89
N ALA A 176 -29.75 19.27 -0.78
CA ALA A 176 -28.85 20.02 0.09
C ALA A 176 -28.66 21.48 -0.36
N MET A 177 -28.54 21.74 -1.66
CA MET A 177 -28.49 23.11 -2.19
C MET A 177 -29.81 23.86 -1.97
N ASN A 178 -30.97 23.19 -2.04
CA ASN A 178 -32.25 23.79 -1.66
C ASN A 178 -32.30 24.15 -0.16
N VAL A 179 -31.62 23.41 0.72
CA VAL A 179 -31.53 23.82 2.15
C VAL A 179 -30.84 25.17 2.26
N ALA A 180 -29.77 25.39 1.47
CA ALA A 180 -28.96 26.61 1.47
C ALA A 180 -29.64 27.80 0.78
N PHE A 181 -30.35 27.57 -0.34
CA PHE A 181 -30.76 28.65 -1.25
C PHE A 181 -32.26 28.74 -1.54
N LEU A 182 -33.05 27.70 -1.27
CA LEU A 182 -34.51 27.76 -1.47
C LEU A 182 -35.18 28.18 -0.15
N ASP A 183 -35.18 29.48 0.11
CA ASP A 183 -35.67 30.06 1.36
C ASP A 183 -36.98 30.85 1.20
N ASP A 184 -37.30 31.34 -0.01
CA ASP A 184 -38.61 31.84 -0.43
C ASP A 184 -39.25 30.95 -1.53
N LEU A 185 -40.54 30.66 -1.37
CA LEU A 185 -41.29 29.95 -2.41
C LEU A 185 -41.45 30.80 -3.69
N ALA A 186 -41.32 32.13 -3.58
CA ALA A 186 -41.34 33.04 -4.72
C ALA A 186 -40.18 32.78 -5.71
N ASP A 187 -39.06 32.23 -5.25
CA ASP A 187 -37.91 31.90 -6.11
C ASP A 187 -38.24 30.79 -7.10
N ALA A 188 -39.22 29.94 -6.76
CA ALA A 188 -39.76 28.93 -7.65
C ALA A 188 -40.76 29.51 -8.68
N ALA A 189 -41.06 30.81 -8.70
CA ALA A 189 -41.97 31.42 -9.67
C ALA A 189 -41.34 31.63 -11.07
N LEU A 190 -40.51 30.68 -11.51
CA LEU A 190 -39.85 30.67 -12.82
C LEU A 190 -40.62 29.76 -13.79
N PRO A 191 -40.66 30.07 -15.10
CA PRO A 191 -41.41 29.29 -16.09
C PRO A 191 -41.16 27.77 -16.05
N LYS A 192 -39.94 27.33 -15.72
CA LYS A 192 -39.57 25.90 -15.62
C LYS A 192 -40.15 25.16 -14.40
N PHE A 193 -40.71 25.90 -13.44
CA PHE A 193 -41.34 25.36 -12.22
C PHE A 193 -42.84 25.66 -12.16
N LEU A 194 -43.43 26.12 -13.26
CA LEU A 194 -44.86 26.44 -13.38
C LEU A 194 -45.59 25.43 -14.29
N ASP A 195 -46.79 25.06 -13.85
CA ASP A 195 -47.79 24.35 -14.64
C ASP A 195 -48.71 25.37 -15.33
N PHE A 196 -48.66 25.36 -16.67
CA PHE A 196 -49.44 26.26 -17.53
C PHE A 196 -50.84 25.71 -17.88
N ALA A 197 -51.26 24.58 -17.30
CA ALA A 197 -52.61 24.07 -17.46
C ALA A 197 -53.68 24.98 -16.82
N ASN A 198 -53.29 25.78 -15.82
CA ASN A 198 -54.14 26.74 -15.13
C ASN A 198 -53.89 28.19 -15.61
N ASN A 199 -54.89 29.07 -15.45
CA ASN A 199 -54.75 30.51 -15.71
C ASN A 199 -55.23 31.35 -14.51
N PRO A 200 -54.32 32.03 -13.77
CA PRO A 200 -52.88 32.09 -14.01
C PRO A 200 -52.17 30.74 -13.78
N PRO A 201 -50.97 30.53 -14.36
CA PRO A 201 -50.16 29.34 -14.11
C PRO A 201 -49.90 29.14 -12.61
N THR A 202 -49.81 27.88 -12.20
CA THR A 202 -49.61 27.48 -10.80
C THR A 202 -48.25 26.82 -10.63
N LEU A 203 -47.64 26.90 -9.44
CA LEU A 203 -46.41 26.15 -9.15
C LEU A 203 -46.63 24.65 -9.34
N ILE A 204 -45.60 23.97 -9.84
CA ILE A 204 -45.59 22.51 -9.96
C ILE A 204 -45.62 21.87 -8.56
N LEU A 205 -44.97 22.49 -7.57
CA LEU A 205 -45.00 22.08 -6.18
C LEU A 205 -46.35 22.40 -5.52
N ASP A 206 -47.11 21.37 -5.14
CA ASP A 206 -48.33 21.53 -4.35
C ASP A 206 -48.06 21.57 -2.84
N THR A 207 -47.97 22.77 -2.28
CA THR A 207 -47.76 22.98 -0.83
C THR A 207 -48.96 22.65 0.04
N LEU A 208 -50.17 22.48 -0.53
CA LEU A 208 -51.32 21.96 0.21
C LEU A 208 -51.17 20.45 0.47
N VAL A 209 -50.52 19.73 -0.46
CA VAL A 209 -50.24 18.31 -0.32
C VAL A 209 -48.97 18.08 0.50
N TRP A 210 -47.87 18.72 0.13
CA TRP A 210 -46.54 18.43 0.68
C TRP A 210 -46.08 19.35 1.80
N GLY A 211 -46.91 20.33 2.18
CA GLY A 211 -46.54 21.33 3.20
C GLY A 211 -45.61 22.40 2.66
N ASN A 212 -45.09 23.26 3.54
CA ASN A 212 -44.15 24.31 3.13
C ASN A 212 -42.72 23.76 2.91
N ILE A 213 -41.89 24.51 2.18
CA ILE A 213 -40.49 24.15 1.86
C ILE A 213 -39.57 24.00 3.10
N TYR A 214 -40.00 24.49 4.27
CA TYR A 214 -39.26 24.31 5.52
C TYR A 214 -39.62 23.02 6.26
N GLY A 215 -40.74 22.36 5.92
CA GLY A 215 -41.26 21.21 6.68
C GLY A 215 -41.82 21.57 8.06
N THR A 216 -42.20 22.83 8.26
CA THR A 216 -42.74 23.39 9.52
C THR A 216 -44.25 23.64 9.49
N LYS A 217 -44.85 23.53 8.31
CA LYS A 217 -46.30 23.59 8.10
C LYS A 217 -46.75 22.33 7.36
N ALA A 218 -47.66 21.60 7.99
CA ALA A 218 -48.22 20.36 7.45
C ALA A 218 -49.04 20.59 6.17
N GLY A 219 -49.01 19.59 5.29
CA GLY A 219 -49.92 19.42 4.16
C GLY A 219 -50.75 18.14 4.34
N VAL A 220 -51.49 17.72 3.30
CA VAL A 220 -52.26 16.47 3.33
C VAL A 220 -51.35 15.26 3.59
N TYR A 221 -50.19 15.21 2.95
CA TYR A 221 -49.19 14.15 3.08
C TYR A 221 -47.86 14.71 3.59
N SER A 222 -47.93 15.62 4.57
CA SER A 222 -46.74 16.16 5.21
C SER A 222 -46.96 16.49 6.68
N VAL A 223 -46.06 16.02 7.54
CA VAL A 223 -46.06 16.30 8.99
C VAL A 223 -45.07 17.43 9.28
N ALA A 224 -45.51 18.41 10.10
CA ALA A 224 -44.63 19.47 10.58
C ALA A 224 -43.75 18.95 11.72
N ASN A 225 -42.43 18.91 11.51
CA ASN A 225 -41.49 18.34 12.47
C ASN A 225 -40.63 19.41 13.16
N HIS A 226 -40.45 19.27 14.48
CA HIS A 226 -39.60 20.13 15.34
C HIS A 226 -39.83 21.63 15.15
N VAL A 227 -41.09 22.04 15.02
CA VAL A 227 -41.49 23.44 14.81
C VAL A 227 -40.97 24.33 15.93
N GLY A 228 -40.38 25.47 15.57
CA GLY A 228 -39.79 26.44 16.51
C GLY A 228 -38.26 26.38 16.61
N TYR A 229 -37.64 25.33 16.06
CA TYR A 229 -36.19 25.25 15.91
C TYR A 229 -35.74 25.70 14.52
N SER A 230 -34.59 26.40 14.45
CA SER A 230 -34.00 26.83 13.17
C SER A 230 -33.45 25.63 12.39
N SER A 231 -33.49 25.70 11.06
CA SER A 231 -32.80 24.78 10.15
C SER A 231 -31.59 25.42 9.43
N ASP A 232 -31.13 26.57 9.89
CA ASP A 232 -29.99 27.30 9.30
C ASP A 232 -28.71 26.47 9.42
N ILE A 233 -27.83 26.58 8.43
CA ILE A 233 -26.58 25.82 8.33
C ILE A 233 -25.39 26.77 8.25
N SER A 234 -24.22 26.29 8.64
CA SER A 234 -22.96 27.04 8.53
C SER A 234 -22.34 26.92 7.15
N MET A 235 -22.62 25.81 6.44
CA MET A 235 -22.07 25.49 5.14
C MET A 235 -22.93 24.43 4.46
N ALA A 236 -23.02 24.48 3.13
CA ALA A 236 -23.49 23.35 2.35
C ALA A 236 -22.39 22.75 1.46
N PHE A 237 -22.57 21.51 1.03
CA PHE A 237 -21.70 20.89 0.04
C PHE A 237 -22.47 19.94 -0.88
N THR A 238 -21.91 19.66 -2.05
CA THR A 238 -22.54 18.77 -3.03
C THR A 238 -21.48 17.86 -3.68
N LEU A 239 -21.79 16.57 -3.79
CA LEU A 239 -21.01 15.60 -4.56
C LEU A 239 -21.77 15.31 -5.86
N GLN A 240 -21.34 15.90 -6.96
CA GLN A 240 -22.00 15.82 -8.28
C GLN A 240 -23.46 16.30 -8.36
N GLY A 241 -24.00 16.96 -7.34
CA GLY A 241 -25.32 17.59 -7.44
C GLY A 241 -25.29 19.01 -7.99
N GLY A 242 -26.49 19.57 -8.21
CA GLY A 242 -26.71 20.92 -8.70
C GLY A 242 -27.78 21.67 -7.91
N LEU A 243 -28.37 22.68 -8.54
CA LEU A 243 -29.42 23.56 -8.04
C LEU A 243 -30.41 23.86 -9.17
N GLY A 244 -31.69 24.00 -8.82
CA GLY A 244 -32.75 24.24 -9.81
C GLY A 244 -32.54 25.51 -10.63
N ASP A 245 -32.07 26.59 -9.99
CA ASP A 245 -31.66 27.82 -10.66
C ASP A 245 -30.61 28.56 -9.82
N PHE A 246 -29.58 29.13 -10.46
CA PHE A 246 -28.55 29.90 -9.74
C PHE A 246 -29.07 31.26 -9.26
N SER A 247 -30.22 31.74 -9.77
CA SER A 247 -30.85 32.98 -9.33
C SER A 247 -31.35 32.92 -7.89
N TRP A 248 -31.42 31.73 -7.30
CA TRP A 248 -31.78 31.51 -5.89
C TRP A 248 -30.63 31.86 -4.94
N ILE A 249 -29.43 32.08 -5.46
CA ILE A 249 -28.25 32.39 -4.66
C ILE A 249 -28.18 33.90 -4.42
N GLU A 250 -28.21 34.31 -3.16
CA GLU A 250 -28.25 35.68 -2.68
C GLU A 250 -27.04 36.02 -1.79
N PRO A 251 -26.63 37.31 -1.69
CA PRO A 251 -25.63 37.72 -0.72
C PRO A 251 -26.05 37.41 0.73
N GLY A 252 -25.20 36.71 1.47
CA GLY A 252 -25.45 36.30 2.85
C GLY A 252 -25.82 34.83 3.01
N ASP A 253 -26.01 34.10 1.91
CA ASP A 253 -26.27 32.67 1.94
C ASP A 253 -25.08 31.86 2.50
N PRO A 254 -25.33 30.67 3.05
CA PRO A 254 -24.26 29.79 3.53
C PRO A 254 -23.25 29.48 2.41
N PRO A 255 -21.94 29.45 2.72
CA PRO A 255 -20.90 29.09 1.76
C PRO A 255 -21.06 27.65 1.27
N VAL A 256 -20.58 27.36 0.04
CA VAL A 256 -20.71 26.05 -0.61
C VAL A 256 -19.40 25.49 -1.12
N VAL A 257 -19.16 24.21 -0.80
CA VAL A 257 -18.18 23.37 -1.51
C VAL A 257 -18.85 22.50 -2.57
N GLY A 258 -18.39 22.62 -3.81
CA GLY A 258 -18.75 21.75 -4.92
C GLY A 258 -17.68 20.70 -5.18
N VAL A 259 -18.08 19.44 -5.36
CA VAL A 259 -17.20 18.34 -5.80
C VAL A 259 -17.74 17.78 -7.10
N GLN A 260 -16.89 17.69 -8.13
CA GLN A 260 -17.23 17.10 -9.43
C GLN A 260 -16.11 16.22 -9.97
N ASN A 261 -16.49 15.26 -10.79
CA ASN A 261 -15.59 14.50 -11.64
C ASN A 261 -15.20 15.31 -12.89
N ILE A 262 -13.92 15.24 -13.30
CA ILE A 262 -13.43 15.85 -14.54
C ILE A 262 -14.01 15.20 -15.81
N ALA A 263 -14.50 13.96 -15.72
CA ALA A 263 -15.06 13.25 -16.86
C ALA A 263 -16.50 13.67 -17.18
N ASP A 264 -17.25 14.18 -16.19
CA ASP A 264 -18.52 14.91 -16.40
C ASP A 264 -18.30 16.40 -16.69
N TRP A 265 -17.06 16.85 -16.55
CA TRP A 265 -16.66 18.22 -16.81
C TRP A 265 -16.44 18.44 -18.31
N ASN A 266 -17.53 18.57 -19.07
CA ASN A 266 -17.44 18.90 -20.49
C ASN A 266 -17.35 20.42 -20.75
N SER A 267 -17.70 21.26 -19.78
CA SER A 267 -17.41 22.72 -19.69
C SER A 267 -18.09 23.29 -18.44
N PRO A 268 -17.56 24.35 -17.81
CA PRO A 268 -18.32 25.13 -16.84
C PRO A 268 -19.66 25.62 -17.43
N GLY A 269 -20.73 25.63 -16.64
CA GLY A 269 -21.97 26.34 -16.97
C GLY A 269 -23.28 25.71 -16.54
N ILE A 270 -24.36 26.39 -16.94
CA ILE A 270 -25.75 25.97 -16.81
C ILE A 270 -26.01 24.81 -17.78
N ARG A 271 -26.61 23.72 -17.31
CA ARG A 271 -26.88 22.52 -18.13
C ARG A 271 -28.25 21.93 -17.79
N ASP A 272 -28.83 21.24 -18.77
CA ASP A 272 -30.09 20.52 -18.60
C ASP A 272 -29.98 19.45 -17.51
N VAL A 273 -31.06 19.24 -16.77
CA VAL A 273 -31.13 18.21 -15.72
C VAL A 273 -31.92 17.03 -16.25
N ALA A 274 -31.23 15.90 -16.40
CA ALA A 274 -31.79 14.63 -16.82
C ALA A 274 -31.40 13.55 -15.80
N PRO A 275 -32.35 13.04 -14.99
CA PRO A 275 -32.05 11.96 -14.07
C PRO A 275 -31.86 10.65 -14.82
N THR A 276 -30.99 9.80 -14.28
CA THR A 276 -30.66 8.49 -14.83
C THR A 276 -31.91 7.62 -15.02
N SER A 277 -32.83 7.68 -14.06
CA SER A 277 -34.08 6.92 -14.04
C SER A 277 -35.06 7.21 -15.18
N THR A 278 -34.96 8.36 -15.86
CA THR A 278 -35.81 8.67 -17.04
C THR A 278 -35.03 8.74 -18.34
N GLY A 279 -33.77 9.18 -18.31
CA GLY A 279 -32.98 9.46 -19.51
C GLY A 279 -33.49 10.65 -20.34
N ASP A 280 -34.50 11.37 -19.84
CA ASP A 280 -35.09 12.55 -20.47
C ASP A 280 -34.65 13.83 -19.74
N ILE A 281 -34.49 14.93 -20.48
CA ILE A 281 -34.35 16.27 -19.89
C ILE A 281 -35.67 16.63 -19.18
N LEU A 282 -35.64 16.71 -17.85
CA LEU A 282 -36.83 17.01 -17.04
C LEU A 282 -37.01 18.50 -16.78
N PHE A 283 -35.93 19.28 -16.71
CA PHE A 283 -35.98 20.73 -16.79
C PHE A 283 -34.68 21.29 -17.36
N ALA A 284 -34.82 22.39 -18.10
CA ALA A 284 -33.69 23.09 -18.70
C ALA A 284 -33.01 24.04 -17.72
N ASP A 285 -31.75 24.32 -18.00
CA ASP A 285 -30.96 25.38 -17.34
C ASP A 285 -30.77 25.21 -15.82
N GLY A 286 -30.37 24.02 -15.36
CA GLY A 286 -29.93 23.78 -13.98
C GLY A 286 -28.52 24.30 -13.72
N ALA A 287 -28.27 24.77 -12.49
CA ALA A 287 -26.96 25.25 -12.07
C ALA A 287 -26.18 24.12 -11.39
N TRP A 288 -25.07 23.71 -11.96
CA TRP A 288 -24.24 22.65 -11.38
C TRP A 288 -23.20 23.21 -10.40
N ALA A 289 -22.53 22.35 -9.63
CA ALA A 289 -21.60 22.75 -8.58
C ALA A 289 -20.59 23.85 -8.99
N ASP A 290 -20.05 23.79 -10.21
CA ASP A 290 -19.17 24.82 -10.78
C ASP A 290 -19.85 26.20 -10.92
N THR A 291 -21.08 26.22 -11.41
CA THR A 291 -21.87 27.46 -11.56
C THR A 291 -22.31 27.99 -10.20
N ILE A 292 -22.72 27.10 -9.28
CA ILE A 292 -23.07 27.44 -7.91
C ILE A 292 -21.87 28.10 -7.21
N VAL A 293 -20.70 27.45 -7.25
CA VAL A 293 -19.48 27.96 -6.62
C VAL A 293 -19.01 29.27 -7.28
N ALA A 294 -19.11 29.39 -8.60
CA ALA A 294 -18.78 30.64 -9.30
C ALA A 294 -19.69 31.80 -8.85
N GLN A 295 -20.99 31.56 -8.74
CA GLN A 295 -21.94 32.56 -8.25
C GLN A 295 -21.71 32.91 -6.78
N GLN A 296 -21.44 31.92 -5.93
CA GLN A 296 -21.10 32.11 -4.52
C GLN A 296 -19.82 32.96 -4.34
N ASN A 297 -18.80 32.72 -5.16
CA ASN A 297 -17.58 33.53 -5.18
C ASN A 297 -17.88 34.96 -5.67
N ALA A 298 -18.73 35.13 -6.68
CA ALA A 298 -19.09 36.45 -7.21
C ALA A 298 -19.87 37.32 -6.20
N LEU A 299 -20.67 36.69 -5.34
CA LEU A 299 -21.44 37.35 -4.29
C LEU A 299 -20.67 37.51 -2.97
N GLY A 300 -19.48 36.91 -2.86
CA GLY A 300 -18.62 36.97 -1.67
C GLY A 300 -19.03 35.99 -0.56
N ASN A 301 -20.00 35.10 -0.79
CA ASN A 301 -20.46 34.13 0.22
C ASN A 301 -19.35 33.11 0.56
N ASN A 302 -18.53 32.75 -0.42
CA ASN A 302 -17.40 31.82 -0.27
C ASN A 302 -16.10 32.50 0.21
N ASP A 303 -16.09 33.81 0.49
CA ASP A 303 -14.89 34.55 0.93
C ASP A 303 -14.29 33.97 2.22
N VAL A 304 -15.12 33.32 3.05
CA VAL A 304 -14.68 32.63 4.26
C VAL A 304 -13.62 31.56 3.99
N PHE A 305 -13.63 30.94 2.80
CA PHE A 305 -12.66 29.92 2.42
C PHE A 305 -11.26 30.47 2.12
N MET A 306 -11.11 31.78 1.95
CA MET A 306 -9.78 32.40 1.82
C MET A 306 -8.93 32.27 3.10
N GLN A 307 -9.55 31.91 4.23
CA GLN A 307 -8.86 31.67 5.50
C GLN A 307 -8.18 30.29 5.55
N VAL A 308 -8.57 29.36 4.67
CA VAL A 308 -7.91 28.06 4.53
C VAL A 308 -6.47 28.30 4.07
N ASP A 309 -5.53 27.50 4.58
CA ASP A 309 -4.14 27.55 4.14
C ASP A 309 -4.02 27.30 2.64
N GLN A 310 -3.77 28.38 1.90
CA GLN A 310 -3.64 28.35 0.45
C GLN A 310 -2.40 27.55 0.01
N SER A 311 -1.43 27.28 0.90
CA SER A 311 -0.27 26.44 0.57
C SER A 311 -0.56 24.94 0.64
N ASN A 312 -1.73 24.53 1.16
CA ASN A 312 -2.10 23.14 1.25
C ASN A 312 -2.16 22.50 -0.16
N PRO A 313 -1.47 21.36 -0.42
CA PRO A 313 -1.43 20.73 -1.73
C PRO A 313 -2.81 20.45 -2.34
N ILE A 314 -3.79 20.03 -1.53
CA ILE A 314 -5.14 19.73 -2.04
C ILE A 314 -5.86 20.99 -2.52
N VAL A 315 -5.63 22.12 -1.84
CA VAL A 315 -6.18 23.43 -2.19
C VAL A 315 -5.52 23.95 -3.47
N GLN A 316 -4.19 23.84 -3.59
CA GLN A 316 -3.46 24.22 -4.81
C GLN A 316 -3.91 23.42 -6.04
N ILE A 317 -4.08 22.10 -5.89
CA ILE A 317 -4.56 21.24 -6.98
C ILE A 317 -6.01 21.60 -7.36
N SER A 318 -6.88 21.79 -6.36
CA SER A 318 -8.26 22.22 -6.56
C SER A 318 -8.34 23.56 -7.31
N MET A 319 -7.56 24.55 -6.90
CA MET A 319 -7.51 25.87 -7.56
C MET A 319 -7.01 25.77 -9.00
N ALA A 320 -5.97 24.97 -9.25
CA ALA A 320 -5.44 24.77 -10.60
C ALA A 320 -6.47 24.10 -11.53
N ARG A 321 -7.17 23.08 -11.05
CA ARG A 321 -8.14 22.32 -11.86
C ARG A 321 -9.46 23.04 -12.08
N SER A 322 -9.92 23.82 -11.11
CA SER A 322 -11.19 24.55 -11.18
C SER A 322 -11.09 25.88 -11.94
N GLY A 323 -9.89 26.29 -12.35
CA GLY A 323 -9.67 27.61 -12.93
C GLY A 323 -9.71 28.75 -11.90
N GLY A 324 -9.45 28.44 -10.62
CA GLY A 324 -9.37 29.41 -9.53
C GLY A 324 -10.66 29.60 -8.72
N LEU A 325 -11.59 28.65 -8.74
CA LEU A 325 -12.82 28.71 -7.96
C LEU A 325 -12.57 28.22 -6.52
N HIS A 326 -12.64 29.13 -5.55
CA HIS A 326 -12.60 28.77 -4.14
C HIS A 326 -13.83 27.93 -3.75
N GLY A 327 -13.60 26.80 -3.08
CA GLY A 327 -14.65 25.84 -2.74
C GLY A 327 -15.00 24.85 -3.86
N MET A 328 -14.24 24.76 -4.95
CA MET A 328 -14.46 23.78 -6.01
C MET A 328 -13.38 22.69 -6.04
N LEU A 329 -13.75 21.43 -5.80
CA LEU A 329 -12.87 20.27 -5.95
C LEU A 329 -13.20 19.50 -7.24
N VAL A 330 -12.24 19.43 -8.17
CA VAL A 330 -12.37 18.66 -9.42
C VAL A 330 -11.43 17.46 -9.37
N LEU A 331 -12.01 16.26 -9.44
CA LEU A 331 -11.31 14.99 -9.31
C LEU A 331 -11.09 14.33 -10.66
N ASN A 332 -9.91 13.74 -10.86
CA ASN A 332 -9.66 12.92 -12.04
C ASN A 332 -10.13 11.50 -11.78
N THR A 333 -10.95 10.96 -12.68
CA THR A 333 -11.43 9.58 -12.57
C THR A 333 -10.98 8.77 -13.78
N PRO A 334 -10.74 7.47 -13.62
CA PRO A 334 -10.48 6.59 -14.73
C PRO A 334 -11.80 6.28 -15.47
N ARG A 335 -12.38 7.28 -16.16
CA ARG A 335 -13.46 6.99 -17.12
C ARG A 335 -12.87 6.14 -18.24
N ARG A 336 -13.36 4.92 -18.44
CA ARG A 336 -12.93 4.05 -19.55
C ARG A 336 -13.57 4.51 -20.86
N GLU A 337 -13.14 5.64 -21.40
CA GLU A 337 -13.67 6.13 -22.68
C GLU A 337 -13.34 5.18 -23.85
N GLY A 338 -14.36 4.84 -24.65
CA GLY A 338 -14.20 4.25 -25.98
C GLY A 338 -13.67 2.81 -26.07
N GLN A 339 -13.63 2.02 -24.99
CA GLN A 339 -13.08 0.65 -25.03
C GLN A 339 -13.98 -0.50 -24.56
N VAL A 340 -15.10 -0.23 -23.88
CA VAL A 340 -15.98 -1.31 -23.36
C VAL A 340 -17.42 -1.11 -23.84
N GLN A 341 -17.85 -1.94 -24.79
CA GLN A 341 -19.25 -2.00 -25.21
C GLN A 341 -20.04 -2.91 -24.25
N CYS A 342 -20.69 -2.31 -23.25
CA CYS A 342 -21.49 -3.05 -22.27
C CYS A 342 -22.76 -3.68 -22.86
N ASP A 343 -23.39 -3.01 -23.84
CA ASP A 343 -24.54 -3.53 -24.56
C ASP A 343 -24.17 -3.84 -26.03
N PRO A 344 -24.04 -5.12 -26.43
CA PRO A 344 -23.70 -5.50 -27.80
C PRO A 344 -24.86 -5.34 -28.80
N THR A 345 -26.01 -4.81 -28.38
CA THR A 345 -27.20 -4.66 -29.25
C THR A 345 -26.95 -3.62 -30.36
N ALA A 346 -27.18 -4.03 -31.61
CA ALA A 346 -26.95 -3.17 -32.78
C ALA A 346 -27.84 -1.92 -32.76
N GLY A 347 -27.21 -0.74 -32.80
CA GLY A 347 -27.90 0.56 -32.80
C GLY A 347 -27.99 1.25 -31.44
N VAL A 348 -27.49 0.61 -30.37
CA VAL A 348 -27.30 1.26 -29.06
C VAL A 348 -25.97 2.00 -29.06
N ASP A 349 -25.99 3.29 -28.68
CA ASP A 349 -24.80 4.13 -28.58
C ASP A 349 -23.89 3.62 -27.43
N PRO A 350 -22.63 3.23 -27.71
CA PRO A 350 -21.69 2.77 -26.68
C PRO A 350 -21.27 3.88 -25.69
N ASP A 351 -21.40 5.16 -26.03
CA ASP A 351 -20.93 6.29 -25.20
C ASP A 351 -22.05 6.97 -24.38
N SER A 352 -23.32 6.63 -24.61
CA SER A 352 -24.48 7.34 -24.01
C SER A 352 -24.87 6.91 -22.59
N TYR A 353 -24.19 5.93 -21.96
CA TYR A 353 -24.70 5.28 -20.74
C TYR A 353 -23.66 5.00 -19.64
N GLY A 354 -22.60 5.81 -19.55
CA GLY A 354 -21.80 5.88 -18.32
C GLY A 354 -22.61 6.63 -17.27
N ASN A 355 -23.55 5.95 -16.62
CA ASN A 355 -24.62 6.56 -15.84
C ASN A 355 -24.20 7.05 -14.44
N ASN A 356 -23.03 6.64 -13.96
CA ASN A 356 -22.60 7.04 -12.63
C ASN A 356 -21.07 7.16 -12.54
N ASN A 357 -20.64 8.38 -12.27
CA ASN A 357 -19.25 8.78 -12.26
C ASN A 357 -18.79 9.02 -10.81
N ASP A 358 -19.23 8.15 -9.89
CA ASP A 358 -19.00 8.22 -8.45
C ASP A 358 -17.78 7.38 -8.05
N PRO A 359 -16.54 7.90 -8.19
CA PRO A 359 -15.34 7.13 -7.92
C PRO A 359 -15.16 6.80 -6.44
N TRP A 360 -15.99 7.35 -5.56
CA TRP A 360 -15.95 7.17 -4.10
C TRP A 360 -16.90 6.08 -3.60
N SER A 361 -17.71 5.49 -4.47
CA SER A 361 -18.69 4.46 -4.12
C SER A 361 -18.20 3.05 -4.49
N TRP A 362 -18.81 2.02 -3.90
CA TRP A 362 -18.60 0.59 -4.19
C TRP A 362 -19.79 -0.22 -3.67
N TYR A 363 -20.09 -1.37 -4.28
CA TYR A 363 -21.28 -2.16 -3.98
C TYR A 363 -21.04 -3.67 -4.18
N ASP A 364 -21.96 -4.49 -3.64
CA ASP A 364 -21.96 -5.94 -3.88
C ASP A 364 -22.63 -6.25 -5.22
N GLU A 365 -21.83 -6.62 -6.22
CA GLU A 365 -22.32 -6.97 -7.56
C GLU A 365 -23.26 -8.18 -7.55
N ASN A 366 -23.08 -9.14 -6.63
CA ASN A 366 -23.95 -10.31 -6.57
C ASN A 366 -25.35 -9.94 -6.07
N TRP A 367 -25.40 -9.09 -5.05
CA TRP A 367 -26.65 -8.53 -4.56
C TRP A 367 -27.33 -7.70 -5.65
N TYR A 368 -26.59 -6.79 -6.30
CA TYR A 368 -27.16 -5.93 -7.33
C TYR A 368 -27.66 -6.74 -8.53
N ALA A 369 -26.89 -7.74 -8.99
CA ALA A 369 -27.29 -8.64 -10.06
C ALA A 369 -28.61 -9.37 -9.75
N ALA A 370 -28.74 -9.88 -8.53
CA ALA A 370 -29.92 -10.60 -8.09
C ALA A 370 -31.15 -9.68 -7.98
N ALA A 371 -30.97 -8.48 -7.41
CA ALA A 371 -32.02 -7.48 -7.28
C ALA A 371 -32.48 -6.97 -8.65
N TRP A 372 -31.54 -6.70 -9.56
CA TRP A 372 -31.80 -6.30 -10.94
C TRP A 372 -32.60 -7.35 -11.71
N ALA A 373 -32.15 -8.60 -11.69
CA ALA A 373 -32.82 -9.69 -12.41
C ALA A 373 -34.25 -9.97 -11.92
N ALA A 374 -34.60 -9.51 -10.70
CA ALA A 374 -35.93 -9.69 -10.13
C ALA A 374 -36.95 -8.64 -10.63
N THR A 375 -36.50 -7.46 -11.07
CA THR A 375 -37.38 -6.32 -11.35
C THR A 375 -37.20 -5.73 -12.75
N GLN A 376 -36.06 -5.96 -13.39
CA GLN A 376 -35.71 -5.39 -14.69
C GLN A 376 -35.62 -6.47 -15.79
N THR A 377 -35.87 -6.07 -17.04
CA THR A 377 -35.82 -6.98 -18.20
C THR A 377 -34.45 -7.02 -18.89
N THR A 378 -33.64 -5.99 -18.69
CA THR A 378 -32.27 -5.91 -19.24
C THR A 378 -31.38 -6.91 -18.49
N PRO A 379 -30.44 -7.62 -19.15
CA PRO A 379 -29.53 -8.51 -18.44
C PRO A 379 -28.69 -7.77 -17.40
N ALA A 380 -28.60 -8.30 -16.18
CA ALA A 380 -27.84 -7.69 -15.08
C ALA A 380 -26.36 -7.43 -15.43
N SER A 381 -25.75 -8.30 -16.24
CA SER A 381 -24.36 -8.14 -16.70
C SER A 381 -24.14 -6.86 -17.52
N VAL A 382 -25.17 -6.40 -18.25
CA VAL A 382 -25.11 -5.15 -19.01
C VAL A 382 -25.09 -3.96 -18.06
N GLU A 383 -25.94 -3.98 -17.03
CA GLU A 383 -26.03 -2.86 -16.10
C GLU A 383 -24.83 -2.77 -15.16
N ILE A 384 -24.33 -3.90 -14.65
CA ILE A 384 -23.09 -3.92 -13.85
C ILE A 384 -21.92 -3.36 -14.66
N CYS A 385 -21.84 -3.72 -15.94
CA CYS A 385 -20.81 -3.16 -16.82
C CYS A 385 -20.95 -1.63 -16.94
N ARG A 386 -22.18 -1.10 -17.11
CA ARG A 386 -22.43 0.34 -17.21
C ARG A 386 -22.09 1.10 -15.94
N GLU A 387 -22.51 0.58 -14.79
CA GLU A 387 -22.19 1.14 -13.48
C GLU A 387 -20.67 1.20 -13.27
N ASN A 388 -19.95 0.17 -13.68
CA ASN A 388 -18.49 0.10 -13.52
C ASN A 388 -17.69 0.92 -14.57
N LEU A 389 -18.34 1.64 -15.50
CA LEU A 389 -17.63 2.51 -16.47
C LEU A 389 -17.09 3.79 -15.81
N GLY A 390 -17.85 4.34 -14.87
CA GLY A 390 -17.54 5.58 -14.14
C GLY A 390 -17.21 5.37 -12.66
N ASN A 391 -17.47 4.16 -12.14
CA ASN A 391 -17.13 3.75 -10.80
C ASN A 391 -16.10 2.58 -10.84
N PRO A 392 -14.94 2.67 -10.15
CA PRO A 392 -13.99 1.57 -10.11
C PRO A 392 -14.52 0.30 -9.42
N ASN A 393 -15.60 0.41 -8.64
CA ASN A 393 -16.14 -0.61 -7.75
C ASN A 393 -15.07 -1.31 -6.90
N ASP A 394 -14.08 -0.53 -6.44
CA ASP A 394 -12.93 -1.00 -5.69
C ASP A 394 -12.89 -0.28 -4.34
N PRO A 395 -13.16 -0.97 -3.22
CA PRO A 395 -13.19 -0.36 -1.89
C PRO A 395 -11.87 0.28 -1.44
N VAL A 396 -10.72 -0.09 -2.01
CA VAL A 396 -9.41 0.51 -1.69
C VAL A 396 -9.26 1.80 -2.47
N LEU A 397 -9.52 1.78 -3.79
CA LEU A 397 -9.41 2.97 -4.62
C LEU A 397 -10.49 4.01 -4.26
N SER A 398 -11.74 3.59 -4.05
CA SER A 398 -12.84 4.48 -3.70
C SER A 398 -12.59 5.22 -2.39
N LYS A 399 -11.97 4.56 -1.40
CA LYS A 399 -11.58 5.22 -0.14
C LYS A 399 -10.53 6.31 -0.33
N LYS A 400 -9.64 6.23 -1.32
CA LYS A 400 -8.69 7.31 -1.62
C LYS A 400 -9.40 8.57 -2.11
N TYR A 401 -10.46 8.40 -2.91
CA TYR A 401 -11.32 9.51 -3.30
C TYR A 401 -12.08 10.10 -2.10
N VAL A 402 -12.65 9.24 -1.25
CA VAL A 402 -13.29 9.67 0.02
C VAL A 402 -12.30 10.46 0.88
N ASP A 403 -11.08 9.96 1.10
CA ASP A 403 -10.07 10.61 1.94
C ASP A 403 -9.69 12.00 1.39
N THR A 404 -9.56 12.11 0.07
CA THR A 404 -9.30 13.38 -0.63
C THR A 404 -10.45 14.37 -0.40
N VAL A 405 -11.69 13.95 -0.70
CA VAL A 405 -12.88 14.80 -0.55
C VAL A 405 -13.11 15.18 0.91
N ALA A 406 -12.99 14.24 1.84
CA ALA A 406 -13.18 14.47 3.26
C ALA A 406 -12.14 15.45 3.82
N THR A 407 -10.88 15.37 3.37
CA THR A 407 -9.83 16.31 3.74
C THR A 407 -10.13 17.71 3.21
N TYR A 408 -10.56 17.83 1.95
CA TYR A 408 -10.96 19.12 1.39
C TYR A 408 -12.15 19.73 2.13
N LEU A 409 -13.20 18.93 2.37
CA LEU A 409 -14.38 19.35 3.13
C LEU A 409 -14.02 19.78 4.55
N ALA A 410 -13.17 19.03 5.25
CA ALA A 410 -12.76 19.34 6.62
C ALA A 410 -12.11 20.73 6.74
N LEU A 411 -11.23 21.09 5.79
CA LEU A 411 -10.61 22.43 5.74
C LEU A 411 -11.65 23.54 5.58
N HIS A 412 -12.59 23.36 4.65
CA HIS A 412 -13.60 24.37 4.32
C HIS A 412 -14.69 24.47 5.38
N MET A 413 -15.10 23.35 5.96
CA MET A 413 -16.01 23.29 7.10
C MET A 413 -15.40 23.96 8.31
N ALA A 414 -14.12 23.72 8.59
CA ALA A 414 -13.43 24.41 9.68
C ALA A 414 -13.47 25.94 9.49
N ALA A 415 -13.23 26.43 8.28
CA ALA A 415 -13.35 27.86 7.97
C ALA A 415 -14.77 28.40 8.16
N ALA A 416 -15.76 27.74 7.55
CA ALA A 416 -17.16 28.17 7.61
C ALA A 416 -17.75 28.13 9.03
N MET A 417 -17.26 27.23 9.89
CA MET A 417 -17.73 27.07 11.27
C MET A 417 -16.87 27.82 12.30
N GLY A 418 -15.90 28.63 11.85
CA GLY A 418 -14.97 29.35 12.74
C GLY A 418 -14.20 28.42 13.68
N LEU A 419 -13.79 27.25 13.18
CA LEU A 419 -12.88 26.33 13.87
C LEU A 419 -11.43 26.70 13.51
N ASP A 420 -10.47 26.04 14.16
CA ASP A 420 -9.07 26.24 13.83
C ASP A 420 -8.79 25.73 12.40
N VAL A 421 -8.42 26.66 11.52
CA VAL A 421 -8.03 26.41 10.12
C VAL A 421 -6.52 26.43 9.93
N SER A 422 -5.74 26.63 11.00
CA SER A 422 -4.29 26.57 10.90
C SER A 422 -3.86 25.15 10.60
N THR A 423 -3.38 24.92 9.38
CA THR A 423 -2.52 23.77 9.10
C THR A 423 -1.27 23.96 9.97
N PRO A 424 -0.91 22.98 10.80
CA PRO A 424 0.34 23.08 11.53
C PRO A 424 1.47 23.22 10.49
N SER A 425 2.42 24.11 10.76
CA SER A 425 3.49 24.43 9.82
C SER A 425 4.45 23.24 9.64
N GLY A 426 4.53 22.68 8.42
CA GLY A 426 5.51 21.67 7.99
C GLY A 426 4.92 20.43 7.25
N PRO A 427 5.64 19.29 7.18
CA PRO A 427 5.33 18.20 6.26
C PRO A 427 4.02 17.43 6.54
N PRO A 428 3.24 17.04 5.51
CA PRO A 428 1.96 16.35 5.66
C PRO A 428 2.08 15.00 6.36
N MET A 429 1.08 14.61 7.15
CA MET A 429 0.96 13.26 7.71
C MET A 429 0.43 12.29 6.64
N VAL A 430 1.18 11.24 6.33
CA VAL A 430 0.89 10.26 5.26
C VAL A 430 1.07 8.84 5.83
N LYS A 431 0.16 7.91 5.48
CA LYS A 431 0.28 6.49 5.87
C LYS A 431 1.41 5.82 5.09
N ILE A 432 2.02 4.78 5.66
CA ILE A 432 3.09 4.02 4.97
C ILE A 432 2.53 3.41 3.69
N SER A 433 1.30 2.89 3.73
CA SER A 433 0.62 2.36 2.56
C SER A 433 0.46 3.36 1.42
N ASP A 434 0.29 4.65 1.71
CA ASP A 434 0.15 5.66 0.66
C ASP A 434 1.51 6.08 0.10
N ILE A 435 2.57 6.04 0.91
CA ILE A 435 3.94 6.26 0.46
C ILE A 435 4.36 5.13 -0.49
N GLN A 436 4.12 3.88 -0.09
CA GLN A 436 4.59 2.69 -0.80
C GLN A 436 3.75 2.32 -2.01
N MET A 437 2.44 2.55 -2.00
CA MET A 437 1.55 2.03 -3.04
C MET A 437 1.87 2.58 -4.43
N VAL A 438 2.08 1.65 -5.35
CA VAL A 438 2.21 1.89 -6.78
C VAL A 438 1.03 1.25 -7.52
N SER A 439 0.48 1.96 -8.50
CA SER A 439 -0.66 1.43 -9.27
C SER A 439 -0.27 0.23 -10.13
N GLN A 440 -1.19 -0.71 -10.32
CA GLN A 440 -0.98 -1.87 -11.19
C GLN A 440 -0.57 -1.47 -12.62
N ALA A 441 -1.11 -0.36 -13.13
CA ALA A 441 -0.75 0.16 -14.44
C ALA A 441 0.72 0.57 -14.53
N ASN A 442 1.27 1.18 -13.47
CA ASN A 442 2.69 1.55 -13.41
C ASN A 442 3.57 0.31 -13.27
N LEU A 443 3.20 -0.66 -12.43
CA LEU A 443 3.94 -1.91 -12.24
C LEU A 443 4.04 -2.70 -13.56
N LEU A 444 2.93 -2.82 -14.29
CA LEU A 444 2.89 -3.42 -15.64
C LEU A 444 3.75 -2.64 -16.66
N ALA A 445 3.95 -1.34 -16.43
CA ALA A 445 4.81 -0.48 -17.23
C ALA A 445 6.27 -0.44 -16.74
N CYS A 446 6.65 -1.37 -15.84
CA CYS A 446 7.99 -1.46 -15.26
C CYS A 446 8.39 -0.22 -14.45
N ASN A 447 7.40 0.45 -13.84
CA ASN A 447 7.58 1.62 -13.00
C ASN A 447 7.01 1.35 -11.61
N ASP A 448 7.92 1.24 -10.66
CA ASP A 448 7.73 1.00 -9.22
C ASP A 448 8.00 2.27 -8.39
N THR A 449 8.01 3.45 -9.03
CA THR A 449 8.30 4.70 -8.32
C THR A 449 7.12 5.11 -7.43
N ALA A 450 7.38 5.21 -6.12
CA ALA A 450 6.46 5.74 -5.12
C ALA A 450 5.91 7.14 -5.50
N SER A 451 4.62 7.38 -5.22
CA SER A 451 3.95 8.65 -5.58
C SER A 451 4.49 9.87 -4.85
N PHE A 452 5.12 9.67 -3.70
CA PHE A 452 5.71 10.72 -2.86
C PHE A 452 7.21 10.88 -3.06
N PHE A 453 7.80 10.26 -4.09
CA PHE A 453 9.25 10.31 -4.31
C PHE A 453 9.76 11.76 -4.42
N GLY A 454 10.69 12.13 -3.54
CA GLY A 454 11.26 13.47 -3.41
C GLY A 454 10.54 14.40 -2.43
N ASP A 455 9.34 14.03 -1.96
CA ASP A 455 8.57 14.84 -1.02
C ASP A 455 9.04 14.63 0.42
N THR A 456 8.88 15.66 1.25
CA THR A 456 9.00 15.53 2.70
C THR A 456 7.63 15.18 3.28
N VAL A 457 7.56 14.10 4.05
CA VAL A 457 6.33 13.61 4.68
C VAL A 457 6.57 13.33 6.16
N THR A 458 5.50 13.27 6.94
CA THR A 458 5.47 12.71 8.29
C THR A 458 4.67 11.42 8.24
N THR A 459 5.14 10.33 8.86
CA THR A 459 4.40 9.06 8.95
C THR A 459 4.52 8.47 10.34
N THR A 460 3.67 7.49 10.67
CA THR A 460 3.75 6.73 11.92
C THR A 460 3.82 5.24 11.63
N GLY A 461 4.60 4.49 12.39
CA GLY A 461 4.69 3.04 12.26
C GLY A 461 5.28 2.38 13.50
N VAL A 462 5.15 1.06 13.56
CA VAL A 462 5.73 0.19 14.58
C VAL A 462 7.06 -0.36 14.08
N VAL A 463 8.11 -0.14 14.85
CA VAL A 463 9.45 -0.66 14.60
C VAL A 463 9.45 -2.19 14.63
N VAL A 464 9.93 -2.83 13.56
CA VAL A 464 9.90 -4.31 13.45
C VAL A 464 11.15 -4.98 14.03
N MET A 465 12.26 -4.25 14.07
CA MET A 465 13.57 -4.76 14.51
C MET A 465 14.35 -3.69 15.25
N ALA A 466 15.24 -4.10 16.16
CA ALA A 466 15.99 -3.17 17.00
C ALA A 466 16.95 -2.32 16.17
N GLY A 467 17.12 -1.06 16.56
CA GLY A 467 18.16 -0.17 16.04
C GLY A 467 19.56 -0.79 16.20
N GLY A 468 20.47 -0.47 15.28
CA GLY A 468 21.85 -0.94 15.34
C GLY A 468 22.11 -2.35 14.80
N LEU A 469 21.07 -3.12 14.44
CA LEU A 469 21.24 -4.47 13.87
C LEU A 469 21.72 -4.47 12.41
N ALA A 470 21.35 -3.43 11.65
CA ALA A 470 21.71 -3.31 10.25
C ALA A 470 23.23 -3.11 10.07
N GLN A 471 23.81 -3.74 9.05
CA GLN A 471 25.25 -3.62 8.77
C GLN A 471 25.58 -2.47 7.83
N SER A 472 24.56 -1.88 7.22
CA SER A 472 24.59 -0.65 6.43
C SER A 472 24.45 0.58 7.33
N ALA A 473 24.88 1.74 6.82
CA ALA A 473 24.65 3.05 7.44
C ALA A 473 25.09 3.14 8.93
N GLY A 474 26.10 2.38 9.35
CA GLY A 474 26.56 2.36 10.74
C GLY A 474 25.52 1.86 11.75
N GLY A 475 24.54 1.06 11.31
CA GLY A 475 23.44 0.59 12.16
C GLY A 475 22.20 1.48 12.15
N ARG A 476 22.24 2.63 11.45
CA ARG A 476 21.16 3.62 11.37
C ARG A 476 20.18 3.35 10.23
N GLN A 477 19.72 2.12 10.16
CA GLN A 477 18.66 1.72 9.24
C GLN A 477 17.67 0.85 10.02
N ILE A 478 16.39 1.18 9.97
CA ILE A 478 15.32 0.37 10.56
C ILE A 478 14.18 0.16 9.56
N TRP A 479 13.27 -0.76 9.86
CA TRP A 479 12.01 -0.89 9.14
C TRP A 479 10.87 -0.66 10.13
N ILE A 480 9.84 0.05 9.67
CA ILE A 480 8.62 0.30 10.43
C ILE A 480 7.41 -0.19 9.63
N GLN A 481 6.34 -0.57 10.33
CA GLN A 481 5.08 -0.96 9.70
C GLN A 481 3.85 -0.35 10.38
N ASP A 482 2.84 0.08 9.62
CA ASP A 482 1.56 0.59 10.12
C ASP A 482 0.40 -0.43 9.99
N GLY A 483 0.73 -1.66 9.58
CA GLY A 483 -0.19 -2.77 9.36
C GLY A 483 0.53 -4.13 9.28
N THR A 484 -0.16 -5.14 8.76
CA THR A 484 0.34 -6.53 8.66
C THR A 484 0.02 -7.14 7.30
N GLY A 485 0.17 -6.37 6.23
CA GLY A 485 -0.26 -6.77 4.90
C GLY A 485 0.46 -5.99 3.79
N PRO A 486 -0.05 -6.07 2.56
CA PRO A 486 0.47 -5.28 1.45
C PRO A 486 0.66 -3.80 1.78
N TRP A 487 1.76 -3.24 1.30
CA TRP A 487 2.17 -1.83 1.36
C TRP A 487 2.42 -1.28 2.77
N SER A 488 2.38 -2.11 3.81
CA SER A 488 2.39 -1.62 5.18
C SER A 488 3.78 -1.38 5.77
N GLY A 489 4.87 -1.57 5.01
CA GLY A 489 6.24 -1.50 5.51
C GLY A 489 7.13 -0.56 4.73
N ILE A 490 8.08 0.09 5.40
CA ILE A 490 9.02 1.02 4.76
C ILE A 490 10.39 0.97 5.43
N ASP A 491 11.43 1.05 4.59
CA ASP A 491 12.82 1.27 5.02
C ASP A 491 12.98 2.70 5.52
N VAL A 492 13.53 2.84 6.73
CA VAL A 492 13.92 4.13 7.30
C VAL A 492 15.43 4.16 7.35
N ARG A 493 16.03 4.94 6.46
CA ARG A 493 17.48 4.95 6.24
C ARG A 493 18.04 6.37 6.30
N PHE A 494 18.90 6.62 7.28
CA PHE A 494 19.62 7.89 7.39
C PHE A 494 20.75 7.98 6.36
N SER A 495 20.67 8.95 5.45
CA SER A 495 21.70 9.17 4.42
C SER A 495 22.75 10.25 4.80
N GLY A 496 22.52 11.01 5.88
CA GLY A 496 23.31 12.18 6.30
C GLY A 496 24.13 12.03 7.60
N SER A 497 24.55 13.17 8.18
CA SER A 497 25.29 13.25 9.45
C SER A 497 24.38 13.02 10.67
N ASP A 498 24.95 12.50 11.77
CA ASP A 498 24.23 12.06 12.98
C ASP A 498 23.11 13.03 13.43
N PRO A 499 21.88 12.54 13.68
CA PRO A 499 20.81 13.36 14.21
C PRO A 499 21.17 13.83 15.62
N THR A 500 21.01 15.12 15.87
CA THR A 500 21.07 15.68 17.21
C THR A 500 19.64 15.84 17.74
N THR A 501 19.15 14.84 18.51
CA THR A 501 17.91 14.82 19.35
C THR A 501 16.58 14.41 18.69
N PRO A 502 15.53 14.01 19.47
CA PRO A 502 15.51 13.54 20.87
C PRO A 502 15.47 12.01 21.02
N THR A 503 15.11 11.26 19.97
CA THR A 503 15.15 9.78 19.96
C THR A 503 16.18 9.34 18.92
N ASP A 504 17.24 8.65 19.35
CA ASP A 504 18.18 8.05 18.41
C ASP A 504 17.55 6.78 17.82
N ILE A 505 17.59 6.63 16.49
CA ILE A 505 17.14 5.42 15.81
C ILE A 505 17.84 4.15 16.33
N LEU A 506 19.06 4.29 16.85
CA LEU A 506 19.84 3.20 17.44
C LEU A 506 19.25 2.70 18.76
N ASP A 507 18.45 3.53 19.45
CA ASP A 507 17.83 3.17 20.73
C ASP A 507 16.47 2.48 20.56
N LEU A 508 15.87 2.58 19.37
CA LEU A 508 14.54 2.02 19.08
C LEU A 508 14.50 0.50 19.17
N GLN A 509 13.43 -0.02 19.78
CA GLN A 509 13.21 -1.45 20.00
C GLN A 509 12.04 -1.98 19.15
N PRO A 510 12.00 -3.29 18.85
CA PRO A 510 10.84 -3.89 18.20
C PRO A 510 9.56 -3.64 19.03
N GLY A 511 8.51 -3.17 18.38
CA GLY A 511 7.24 -2.82 19.03
C GLY A 511 7.13 -1.36 19.49
N ASP A 512 8.18 -0.56 19.33
CA ASP A 512 8.10 0.89 19.51
C ASP A 512 7.25 1.50 18.41
N SER A 513 6.26 2.31 18.77
CA SER A 513 5.50 3.13 17.85
C SER A 513 6.20 4.47 17.69
N VAL A 514 6.56 4.83 16.47
CA VAL A 514 7.31 6.05 16.17
C VAL A 514 6.58 6.93 15.18
N LYS A 515 6.82 8.24 15.25
CA LYS A 515 6.51 9.21 14.22
C LYS A 515 7.82 9.63 13.56
N ILE A 516 7.84 9.60 12.23
CA ILE A 516 9.02 9.94 11.43
C ILE A 516 8.67 10.99 10.41
N THR A 517 9.35 12.13 10.47
CA THR A 517 9.36 13.16 9.44
C THR A 517 10.64 13.04 8.61
N GLY A 518 10.50 12.79 7.32
CA GLY A 518 11.64 12.51 6.43
C GLY A 518 11.33 12.77 4.97
N VAL A 519 12.37 12.73 4.15
CA VAL A 519 12.25 12.80 2.69
C VAL A 519 12.07 11.39 2.15
N VAL A 520 11.03 11.17 1.35
CA VAL A 520 10.85 9.91 0.63
C VAL A 520 11.86 9.88 -0.51
N GLY A 521 12.76 8.91 -0.47
CA GLY A 521 13.82 8.70 -1.44
C GLY A 521 13.84 7.27 -1.94
N ARG A 522 14.90 6.93 -2.67
CA ARG A 522 15.08 5.60 -3.23
C ARG A 522 16.53 5.17 -3.12
N PHE A 523 16.77 3.91 -2.77
CA PHE A 523 18.10 3.35 -2.69
C PHE A 523 18.17 1.93 -3.23
N ARG A 524 18.85 1.79 -4.37
CA ARG A 524 19.08 0.49 -5.05
C ARG A 524 17.80 -0.28 -5.38
N GLY A 525 16.73 0.44 -5.70
CA GLY A 525 15.42 -0.15 -5.95
C GLY A 525 14.42 0.18 -4.88
N GLU A 526 14.82 0.13 -3.60
CA GLU A 526 13.93 0.23 -2.44
C GLU A 526 13.50 1.67 -2.14
N THR A 527 12.21 1.87 -1.87
CA THR A 527 11.64 3.10 -1.31
C THR A 527 12.12 3.25 0.12
N GLN A 528 12.80 4.36 0.40
CA GLN A 528 13.32 4.67 1.74
C GLN A 528 12.77 6.01 2.24
N LEU A 529 12.53 6.10 3.55
CA LEU A 529 12.29 7.35 4.25
C LEU A 529 13.61 7.80 4.90
N ASP A 530 14.15 8.93 4.46
CA ASP A 530 15.36 9.54 5.02
C ASP A 530 14.97 10.59 6.07
N PRO A 531 15.08 10.30 7.37
CA PRO A 531 14.56 11.20 8.39
C PRO A 531 15.32 12.52 8.43
N LEU A 532 14.60 13.61 8.69
CA LEU A 532 15.21 14.90 8.99
C LEU A 532 16.01 14.81 10.32
N PRO A 533 16.96 15.74 10.58
CA PRO A 533 17.80 15.69 11.80
C PRO A 533 17.02 15.58 13.13
N ASP A 534 15.85 16.20 13.22
CA ASP A 534 14.94 16.14 14.39
C ASP A 534 13.65 15.36 14.06
N GLY A 535 13.71 14.49 13.04
CA GLY A 535 12.54 13.88 12.42
C GLY A 535 11.98 12.66 13.15
N VAL A 536 12.64 12.14 14.18
CA VAL A 536 12.24 10.88 14.84
C VAL A 536 11.70 11.13 16.24
N GLU A 537 10.47 10.69 16.49
CA GLU A 537 9.78 10.80 17.78
C GLU A 537 9.20 9.44 18.21
N LEU A 538 9.55 8.99 19.42
CA LEU A 538 8.91 7.83 20.05
C LEU A 538 7.53 8.23 20.60
N LEU A 539 6.48 7.53 20.19
CA LEU A 539 5.10 7.76 20.60
C LEU A 539 4.66 6.82 21.74
N ASP A 540 4.96 5.52 21.61
CA ASP A 540 4.55 4.46 22.53
C ASP A 540 5.48 3.25 22.39
N ALA A 541 5.40 2.27 23.30
CA ALA A 541 6.25 1.07 23.28
C ALA A 541 5.44 -0.22 23.48
N GLY A 542 6.02 -1.36 23.11
CA GLY A 542 5.47 -2.69 23.39
C GLY A 542 4.28 -3.11 22.52
N LYS A 543 4.12 -2.52 21.33
CA LYS A 543 3.17 -3.00 20.33
C LYS A 543 3.60 -4.37 19.80
N ALA A 544 2.63 -5.20 19.42
CA ALA A 544 2.92 -6.50 18.84
C ALA A 544 3.52 -6.33 17.43
N VAL A 545 4.73 -6.84 17.21
CA VAL A 545 5.30 -6.99 15.87
C VAL A 545 4.72 -8.24 15.23
N ARG A 546 4.19 -8.10 14.02
CA ARG A 546 3.54 -9.17 13.26
C ARG A 546 4.17 -9.27 11.88
N TRP A 547 4.07 -10.46 11.30
CA TRP A 547 4.55 -10.77 9.97
C TRP A 547 3.39 -11.18 9.04
N THR A 548 3.64 -11.09 7.75
CA THR A 548 2.70 -11.46 6.68
C THR A 548 3.18 -12.74 5.98
N PRO A 549 2.37 -13.80 5.89
CA PRO A 549 2.72 -14.97 5.05
C PRO A 549 2.74 -14.59 3.57
N VAL A 550 3.80 -14.95 2.85
CA VAL A 550 3.95 -14.66 1.41
C VAL A 550 4.55 -15.87 0.69
N GLY A 551 4.08 -16.17 -0.52
CA GLY A 551 4.67 -17.18 -1.39
C GLY A 551 5.91 -16.67 -2.12
N VAL A 552 6.93 -17.51 -2.31
CA VAL A 552 8.13 -17.11 -3.07
C VAL A 552 7.77 -16.71 -4.51
N GLY A 553 6.84 -17.43 -5.13
CA GLY A 553 6.30 -17.11 -6.46
C GLY A 553 5.47 -15.82 -6.57
N GLU A 554 5.11 -15.17 -5.46
CA GLU A 554 4.55 -13.81 -5.50
C GLU A 554 5.64 -12.76 -5.68
N LEU A 555 6.88 -13.09 -5.27
CA LEU A 555 8.00 -12.15 -5.23
C LEU A 555 8.90 -12.34 -6.44
N ASN A 556 9.34 -13.58 -6.71
CA ASN A 556 10.30 -13.88 -7.76
C ASN A 556 9.92 -15.12 -8.57
N ASP A 557 10.40 -15.18 -9.81
CA ASP A 557 10.30 -16.39 -10.65
C ASP A 557 11.41 -17.42 -10.34
N ALA A 558 11.42 -18.53 -11.08
CA ALA A 558 12.43 -19.59 -10.96
C ALA A 558 13.87 -19.13 -11.28
N ASN A 559 14.04 -18.04 -12.03
CA ASN A 559 15.34 -17.43 -12.34
C ASN A 559 15.71 -16.32 -11.35
N ARG A 560 14.93 -16.15 -10.28
CA ARG A 560 15.08 -15.08 -9.28
C ARG A 560 14.86 -13.68 -9.90
N THR A 561 14.00 -13.60 -10.91
CA THR A 561 13.56 -12.34 -11.54
C THR A 561 12.38 -11.78 -10.77
N ASN A 562 12.39 -10.48 -10.47
CA ASN A 562 11.30 -9.77 -9.79
C ASN A 562 9.97 -9.94 -10.53
N ILE A 563 8.89 -10.15 -9.78
CA ILE A 563 7.51 -10.07 -10.27
C ILE A 563 6.87 -8.83 -9.63
N LEU A 564 6.96 -7.67 -10.28
CA LEU A 564 6.54 -6.39 -9.70
C LEU A 564 5.05 -6.39 -9.33
N GLU A 565 4.21 -6.97 -10.19
CA GLU A 565 2.76 -6.95 -10.08
C GLU A 565 2.23 -7.56 -8.79
N THR A 566 2.96 -8.50 -8.21
CA THR A 566 2.58 -9.21 -6.98
C THR A 566 3.57 -9.01 -5.85
N GLY A 567 4.84 -8.74 -6.17
CA GLY A 567 5.92 -8.68 -5.19
C GLY A 567 6.14 -7.29 -4.61
N GLU A 568 5.90 -6.23 -5.40
CA GLU A 568 6.21 -4.85 -4.99
C GLU A 568 5.47 -4.44 -3.72
N GLN A 569 4.25 -4.93 -3.56
CA GLN A 569 3.44 -4.65 -2.37
C GLN A 569 4.04 -5.17 -1.06
N TYR A 570 5.05 -6.03 -1.10
CA TYR A 570 5.71 -6.53 0.10
C TYR A 570 7.07 -5.86 0.36
N GLU A 571 7.50 -4.91 -0.47
CA GLU A 571 8.70 -4.12 -0.20
C GLU A 571 8.62 -3.47 1.19
N GLY A 572 9.67 -3.66 2.00
CA GLY A 572 9.78 -3.15 3.35
C GLY A 572 8.90 -3.86 4.40
N VAL A 573 8.08 -4.85 4.00
CA VAL A 573 7.19 -5.60 4.90
C VAL A 573 7.97 -6.73 5.59
N TYR A 574 7.70 -6.96 6.87
CA TYR A 574 8.17 -8.15 7.59
C TYR A 574 7.29 -9.35 7.23
N VAL A 575 7.88 -10.35 6.57
CA VAL A 575 7.14 -11.48 6.00
C VAL A 575 7.64 -12.83 6.53
N GLU A 576 6.84 -13.87 6.28
CA GLU A 576 7.16 -15.28 6.51
C GLU A 576 6.96 -16.07 5.22
N ILE A 577 8.01 -16.75 4.75
CA ILE A 577 7.92 -17.77 3.69
C ILE A 577 7.95 -19.15 4.33
N VAL A 578 7.29 -20.12 3.71
CA VAL A 578 7.10 -21.47 4.29
C VAL A 578 7.58 -22.58 3.35
N ASN A 579 8.08 -23.67 3.92
CA ASN A 579 8.45 -24.91 3.23
C ASN A 579 9.40 -24.71 2.04
N VAL A 580 10.53 -24.05 2.29
CA VAL A 580 11.53 -23.76 1.25
C VAL A 580 12.79 -24.61 1.41
N THR A 581 13.47 -24.91 0.31
CA THR A 581 14.68 -25.74 0.28
C THR A 581 15.86 -24.92 -0.21
N VAL A 582 17.01 -25.00 0.47
CA VAL A 582 18.25 -24.32 0.06
C VAL A 582 18.75 -24.90 -1.26
N SER A 583 18.90 -24.05 -2.28
CA SER A 583 19.33 -24.44 -3.62
C SER A 583 20.77 -24.05 -3.96
N SER A 584 21.34 -23.04 -3.30
CA SER A 584 22.76 -22.68 -3.40
C SER A 584 23.24 -21.93 -2.17
N VAL A 585 24.54 -21.99 -1.88
CA VAL A 585 25.18 -21.28 -0.77
C VAL A 585 26.39 -20.52 -1.30
N ASP A 586 26.36 -19.20 -1.17
CA ASP A 586 27.29 -18.27 -1.79
C ASP A 586 28.10 -17.52 -0.71
N PHE A 587 29.37 -17.87 -0.56
CA PHE A 587 30.31 -17.18 0.33
C PHE A 587 30.90 -15.95 -0.37
N PHE A 588 30.92 -14.80 0.32
CA PHE A 588 31.56 -13.60 -0.19
C PHE A 588 33.08 -13.61 0.09
N SER A 589 33.80 -12.70 -0.57
CA SER A 589 35.24 -12.53 -0.36
C SER A 589 35.60 -12.37 1.12
N ASN A 590 36.70 -13.00 1.54
CA ASN A 590 37.18 -13.10 2.92
C ASN A 590 36.37 -14.01 3.86
N ASN A 591 35.34 -14.72 3.36
CA ASN A 591 34.61 -15.76 4.08
C ASN A 591 34.03 -15.33 5.44
N THR A 592 33.68 -14.05 5.58
CA THR A 592 33.03 -13.47 6.77
C THR A 592 31.53 -13.25 6.59
N ARG A 593 31.02 -13.53 5.39
CA ARG A 593 29.69 -13.19 4.90
C ARG A 593 29.19 -14.33 4.01
N VAL A 594 27.89 -14.62 4.08
CA VAL A 594 27.24 -15.66 3.27
C VAL A 594 25.85 -15.21 2.84
N SER A 595 25.45 -15.51 1.60
CA SER A 595 24.06 -15.50 1.17
C SER A 595 23.70 -16.88 0.64
N PHE A 596 22.43 -17.25 0.62
CA PHE A 596 22.01 -18.51 0.02
C PHE A 596 20.69 -18.32 -0.69
N ASN A 597 20.43 -19.15 -1.70
CA ASN A 597 19.13 -19.17 -2.36
C ASN A 597 18.26 -20.27 -1.76
N VAL A 598 16.97 -20.00 -1.70
CA VAL A 598 15.94 -20.98 -1.35
C VAL A 598 14.94 -21.11 -2.49
N GLN A 599 14.35 -22.29 -2.64
CA GLN A 599 13.32 -22.60 -3.62
C GLN A 599 12.06 -23.13 -2.95
N ASP A 600 10.91 -22.69 -3.44
CA ASP A 600 9.62 -23.30 -3.11
C ASP A 600 9.37 -24.60 -3.92
N ALA A 601 8.23 -25.25 -3.68
CA ALA A 601 7.86 -26.49 -4.36
C ALA A 601 7.65 -26.33 -5.87
N ASP A 602 7.36 -25.11 -6.34
CA ASP A 602 7.14 -24.79 -7.75
C ASP A 602 8.44 -24.35 -8.45
N GLY A 603 9.55 -24.26 -7.70
CA GLY A 603 10.88 -23.91 -8.20
C GLY A 603 11.17 -22.40 -8.23
N ASN A 604 10.26 -21.56 -7.72
CA ASN A 604 10.51 -20.13 -7.61
C ASN A 604 11.65 -19.89 -6.61
N THR A 605 12.57 -18.99 -6.95
CA THR A 605 13.84 -18.84 -6.22
C THR A 605 13.95 -17.48 -5.56
N MET A 606 14.42 -17.42 -4.32
CA MET A 606 14.68 -16.18 -3.57
C MET A 606 16.06 -16.20 -2.91
N ASN A 607 16.72 -15.04 -2.82
CA ASN A 607 17.95 -14.89 -2.04
C ASN A 607 17.65 -14.52 -0.58
N ILE A 608 18.32 -15.21 0.34
CA ILE A 608 18.37 -14.88 1.76
C ILE A 608 19.73 -14.23 2.04
N SER A 609 19.72 -12.93 2.34
CA SER A 609 20.93 -12.10 2.29
C SER A 609 21.35 -11.55 3.65
N ASP A 610 22.64 -11.27 3.78
CA ASP A 610 23.32 -10.96 5.03
C ASP A 610 23.34 -9.47 5.40
N ARG A 611 22.15 -8.85 5.34
CA ARG A 611 21.97 -7.43 5.70
C ARG A 611 22.18 -7.18 7.20
N PHE A 612 21.84 -8.17 8.03
CA PHE A 612 21.86 -8.09 9.49
C PHE A 612 22.94 -8.96 10.13
N LEU A 613 23.27 -8.63 11.38
CA LEU A 613 24.21 -9.41 12.20
C LEU A 613 23.80 -10.88 12.37
N ALA A 614 22.50 -11.18 12.30
CA ALA A 614 21.97 -12.54 12.44
C ALA A 614 22.56 -13.53 11.41
N GLN A 615 22.97 -13.06 10.23
CA GLN A 615 23.58 -13.87 9.17
C GLN A 615 25.08 -13.57 8.97
N ARG A 616 25.81 -13.23 10.03
CA ARG A 616 27.27 -13.04 10.00
C ARG A 616 28.01 -14.30 10.41
N LEU A 617 29.06 -14.64 9.66
CA LEU A 617 29.91 -15.80 9.96
C LEU A 617 30.92 -15.51 11.09
N PRO A 618 31.40 -16.54 11.81
CA PRO A 618 32.52 -16.39 12.73
C PRO A 618 33.77 -15.77 12.06
N PRO A 619 34.56 -14.94 12.78
CA PRO A 619 34.40 -14.55 14.18
C PRO A 619 33.43 -13.38 14.41
N ASN A 620 32.88 -12.79 13.34
CA ASN A 620 32.07 -11.56 13.42
C ASN A 620 30.59 -11.82 13.75
N GLY A 621 30.15 -13.07 13.68
CA GLY A 621 28.83 -13.53 14.11
C GLY A 621 28.84 -15.01 14.45
N THR A 622 27.65 -15.58 14.60
CA THR A 622 27.45 -16.98 15.00
C THR A 622 26.67 -17.79 13.97
N PHE A 623 26.37 -17.21 12.80
CA PHE A 623 25.58 -17.88 11.78
C PHE A 623 26.34 -19.07 11.20
N THR A 624 25.69 -20.22 11.17
CA THR A 624 26.20 -21.44 10.53
C THR A 624 25.49 -21.60 9.19
N PRO A 625 26.20 -21.51 8.05
CA PRO A 625 25.60 -21.70 6.74
C PRO A 625 24.87 -23.05 6.64
N PRO A 626 23.67 -23.09 6.02
CA PRO A 626 23.04 -24.37 5.71
C PRO A 626 23.79 -25.10 4.59
N SER A 627 23.58 -26.41 4.46
CA SER A 627 23.96 -27.19 3.27
C SER A 627 22.92 -27.02 2.18
N VAL A 628 23.32 -27.15 0.91
CA VAL A 628 22.39 -27.31 -0.20
C VAL A 628 21.49 -28.53 0.09
N GLY A 629 20.17 -28.35 -0.07
CA GLY A 629 19.16 -29.35 0.26
C GLY A 629 18.53 -29.20 1.66
N THR A 630 19.06 -28.32 2.52
CA THR A 630 18.44 -28.01 3.82
C THR A 630 17.04 -27.47 3.63
N LYS A 631 16.07 -27.98 4.40
CA LYS A 631 14.71 -27.44 4.41
C LYS A 631 14.49 -26.48 5.58
N TYR A 632 13.75 -25.42 5.32
CA TYR A 632 13.22 -24.53 6.33
C TYR A 632 11.70 -24.64 6.32
N ASP A 633 11.11 -24.93 7.48
CA ASP A 633 9.67 -24.87 7.69
C ASP A 633 9.19 -23.44 7.51
N THR A 634 9.91 -22.49 8.12
CA THR A 634 9.67 -21.05 7.93
C THR A 634 10.97 -20.26 7.90
N ILE A 635 11.05 -19.25 7.04
CA ILE A 635 12.03 -18.17 7.17
C ILE A 635 11.26 -16.85 7.29
N ARG A 636 11.66 -16.00 8.24
CA ARG A 636 11.09 -14.65 8.41
C ARG A 636 12.12 -13.57 8.10
N GLY A 637 11.69 -12.43 7.60
CA GLY A 637 12.58 -11.32 7.32
C GLY A 637 11.88 -10.16 6.66
N VAL A 638 12.53 -8.99 6.59
CA VAL A 638 12.02 -7.89 5.78
C VAL A 638 12.36 -8.13 4.31
N ILE A 639 11.44 -7.80 3.42
CA ILE A 639 11.68 -7.86 1.98
C ILE A 639 12.31 -6.55 1.52
N ALA A 640 13.34 -6.66 0.69
CA ALA A 640 13.97 -5.52 0.02
C ALA A 640 14.02 -5.75 -1.49
N HIS A 641 13.91 -4.67 -2.25
CA HIS A 641 13.92 -4.75 -3.71
C HIS A 641 15.35 -4.66 -4.28
N SER A 642 15.85 -5.76 -4.85
CA SER A 642 17.08 -5.78 -5.66
C SER A 642 16.71 -5.87 -7.14
N GLU A 643 16.46 -4.71 -7.75
CA GLU A 643 15.94 -4.54 -9.11
C GLU A 643 16.59 -5.49 -10.13
N ASN A 644 15.77 -6.24 -10.85
CA ASN A 644 16.14 -6.96 -12.07
C ASN A 644 14.92 -7.20 -12.97
N GLY A 645 15.14 -7.92 -14.07
CA GLY A 645 14.07 -8.20 -15.03
C GLY A 645 13.64 -6.94 -15.77
N CYS A 646 12.37 -6.56 -15.62
CA CYS A 646 11.75 -5.50 -16.40
C CYS A 646 12.20 -4.09 -15.99
N THR A 647 12.70 -3.89 -14.76
CA THR A 647 13.34 -2.63 -14.31
C THR A 647 14.77 -2.46 -14.85
N GLY A 648 15.34 -3.49 -15.50
CA GLY A 648 16.56 -3.39 -16.31
C GLY A 648 17.89 -3.43 -15.55
N GLN A 649 17.88 -3.71 -14.24
CA GLN A 649 19.08 -3.81 -13.42
C GLN A 649 19.57 -5.26 -13.24
N GLY A 650 20.81 -5.44 -12.77
CA GLY A 650 21.45 -6.76 -12.58
C GLY A 650 21.32 -7.33 -11.17
N GLY A 651 20.27 -6.95 -10.43
CA GLY A 651 20.04 -7.32 -9.03
C GLY A 651 19.64 -8.78 -8.82
N ARG A 652 19.36 -9.11 -7.55
CA ARG A 652 19.08 -10.48 -7.07
C ARG A 652 17.60 -10.76 -6.85
N GLY A 653 16.69 -9.97 -7.43
CA GLY A 653 15.25 -10.10 -7.21
C GLY A 653 14.83 -9.49 -5.88
N TYR A 654 13.61 -9.73 -5.41
CA TYR A 654 13.25 -9.39 -4.04
C TYR A 654 14.05 -10.30 -3.10
N GLU A 655 14.83 -9.69 -2.23
CA GLU A 655 15.67 -10.38 -1.25
C GLU A 655 14.95 -10.38 0.10
N MET A 656 15.16 -11.44 0.89
CA MET A 656 14.71 -11.48 2.27
C MET A 656 15.90 -11.27 3.21
N PHE A 657 15.70 -10.40 4.19
CA PHE A 657 16.70 -10.11 5.23
C PHE A 657 16.18 -10.51 6.61
N PRO A 658 16.50 -11.73 7.09
CA PRO A 658 16.25 -12.13 8.47
C PRO A 658 17.17 -11.37 9.44
N PHE A 659 16.65 -11.00 10.61
CA PHE A 659 17.38 -10.18 11.58
C PHE A 659 17.49 -10.82 12.97
N ARG A 660 16.93 -12.01 13.17
CA ARG A 660 17.05 -12.80 14.41
C ARG A 660 17.38 -14.26 14.10
N ALA A 661 17.93 -14.98 15.09
CA ALA A 661 18.22 -16.40 14.93
C ALA A 661 16.92 -17.22 14.82
N GLU A 662 15.88 -16.83 15.56
CA GLU A 662 14.55 -17.46 15.52
C GLU A 662 13.76 -17.20 14.21
N ASP A 663 14.27 -16.33 13.34
CA ASP A 663 13.69 -16.13 12.01
C ASP A 663 14.00 -17.33 11.08
N TYR A 664 14.94 -18.21 11.45
CA TYR A 664 15.29 -19.43 10.71
C TYR A 664 14.75 -20.65 11.44
N VAL A 665 13.64 -21.21 10.96
CA VAL A 665 13.07 -22.44 11.52
C VAL A 665 13.40 -23.59 10.58
N LEU A 666 14.41 -24.37 10.95
CA LEU A 666 14.79 -25.58 10.22
C LEU A 666 13.62 -26.57 10.20
N GLY A 667 13.39 -27.18 9.04
CA GLY A 667 12.42 -28.26 8.92
C GLY A 667 12.96 -29.58 9.43
N GLU A 668 12.10 -30.60 9.46
CA GLU A 668 12.42 -31.94 10.01
C GLU A 668 13.52 -32.71 9.25
N LEU A 669 14.08 -32.16 8.18
CA LEU A 669 15.05 -32.82 7.30
C LEU A 669 16.18 -31.86 6.86
N SER A 670 17.42 -32.14 7.24
CA SER A 670 18.63 -31.38 6.92
C SER A 670 19.77 -32.30 6.47
N PRO A 671 20.43 -32.04 5.33
CA PRO A 671 21.62 -32.80 4.94
C PRO A 671 22.82 -32.56 5.88
N PRO A 672 23.82 -33.47 5.90
CA PRO A 672 25.02 -33.28 6.71
C PRO A 672 25.78 -32.00 6.39
N GLN A 673 26.48 -31.46 7.38
CA GLN A 673 27.45 -30.38 7.23
C GLN A 673 28.86 -30.96 7.12
N ILE A 674 29.60 -30.58 6.07
CA ILE A 674 31.01 -30.95 5.89
C ILE A 674 31.84 -29.67 6.04
N ALA A 675 32.85 -29.69 6.91
CA ALA A 675 33.70 -28.54 7.19
C ALA A 675 35.14 -28.93 7.53
N GLY A 676 36.04 -27.95 7.53
CA GLY A 676 37.42 -28.13 8.01
C GLY A 676 38.25 -29.13 7.21
N ASP A 677 38.00 -29.26 5.91
CA ASP A 677 38.72 -30.20 5.07
C ASP A 677 40.23 -29.90 5.05
N SER A 678 41.04 -30.92 5.26
CA SER A 678 42.49 -30.81 5.29
C SER A 678 43.18 -32.00 4.65
N ARG A 679 44.39 -31.76 4.13
CA ARG A 679 45.22 -32.76 3.45
C ARG A 679 46.57 -32.88 4.15
N ASN A 680 47.00 -34.12 4.41
CA ASN A 680 48.30 -34.44 4.98
C ASN A 680 48.96 -35.63 4.26
N PRO A 681 50.20 -35.50 3.75
CA PRO A 681 51.01 -34.28 3.66
C PRO A 681 50.37 -33.19 2.78
N LEU A 682 50.65 -31.91 3.08
CA LEU A 682 50.10 -30.78 2.31
C LEU A 682 50.52 -30.86 0.82
N VAL A 683 51.76 -31.29 0.57
CA VAL A 683 52.32 -31.58 -0.75
C VAL A 683 52.80 -33.04 -0.75
N PRO A 684 51.96 -33.99 -1.16
CA PRO A 684 52.35 -35.40 -1.26
C PRO A 684 53.46 -35.62 -2.28
N THR A 685 54.41 -36.50 -1.99
CA THR A 685 55.32 -37.05 -3.01
C THR A 685 54.60 -38.16 -3.80
N SER A 686 55.20 -38.60 -4.91
CA SER A 686 54.73 -39.77 -5.68
C SER A 686 54.81 -41.09 -4.90
N SER A 687 55.42 -41.07 -3.72
CA SER A 687 55.56 -42.23 -2.82
C SER A 687 54.63 -42.19 -1.60
N GLU A 688 53.87 -41.11 -1.41
CA GLU A 688 53.02 -40.90 -0.23
C GLU A 688 51.55 -40.83 -0.64
N ASP A 689 50.68 -41.47 0.15
CA ASP A 689 49.24 -41.31 0.02
C ASP A 689 48.82 -39.90 0.48
N ALA A 690 47.82 -39.32 -0.19
CA ALA A 690 47.25 -38.05 0.24
C ALA A 690 46.10 -38.31 1.20
N ASN A 691 46.34 -38.15 2.51
CA ASN A 691 45.31 -38.36 3.53
C ASN A 691 44.42 -37.11 3.62
N ILE A 692 43.15 -37.27 3.32
CA ILE A 692 42.11 -36.25 3.43
C ILE A 692 41.35 -36.48 4.73
N SER A 693 41.09 -35.40 5.45
CA SER A 693 40.26 -35.38 6.66
C SER A 693 39.24 -34.25 6.59
N ALA A 694 38.07 -34.45 7.18
CA ALA A 694 37.05 -33.42 7.34
C ALA A 694 36.25 -33.64 8.64
N SER A 695 35.67 -32.56 9.16
CA SER A 695 34.63 -32.62 10.18
C SER A 695 33.27 -32.76 9.49
N ILE A 696 32.49 -33.76 9.86
CA ILE A 696 31.17 -34.03 9.28
C ILE A 696 30.17 -34.20 10.42
N THR A 697 29.20 -33.30 10.49
CA THR A 697 28.15 -33.27 11.51
C THR A 697 26.77 -33.36 10.87
N ASP A 698 25.80 -33.83 11.62
CA ASP A 698 24.41 -33.86 11.20
C ASP A 698 23.53 -33.19 12.26
N ALA A 699 22.65 -32.28 11.85
CA ALA A 699 21.97 -31.35 12.76
C ALA A 699 20.70 -31.96 13.38
N ASP A 700 20.02 -32.81 12.64
CA ASP A 700 18.77 -33.49 12.99
C ASP A 700 18.94 -35.00 13.18
N GLY A 701 20.12 -35.55 12.91
CA GLY A 701 20.35 -36.98 13.01
C GLY A 701 21.81 -37.42 13.20
N THR A 702 22.19 -38.42 12.41
CA THR A 702 23.48 -39.10 12.40
C THR A 702 23.99 -39.30 10.97
N VAL A 703 25.27 -39.04 10.77
CA VAL A 703 25.96 -39.32 9.51
C VAL A 703 26.08 -40.84 9.30
N VAL A 704 25.46 -41.37 8.25
CA VAL A 704 25.48 -42.79 7.87
C VAL A 704 26.73 -43.15 7.08
N SER A 705 27.16 -42.29 6.16
CA SER A 705 28.34 -42.54 5.33
C SER A 705 28.99 -41.26 4.84
N ALA A 706 30.29 -41.34 4.54
CA ALA A 706 31.00 -40.30 3.81
C ALA A 706 31.92 -40.92 2.76
N THR A 707 32.06 -40.26 1.62
CA THR A 707 32.82 -40.72 0.45
C THR A 707 33.67 -39.59 -0.09
N LEU A 708 34.97 -39.84 -0.25
CA LEU A 708 35.90 -38.98 -0.96
C LEU A 708 35.87 -39.34 -2.44
N PHE A 709 35.65 -38.36 -3.30
CA PHE A 709 35.70 -38.49 -4.74
C PHE A 709 36.94 -37.81 -5.28
N TYR A 710 37.77 -38.49 -6.08
CA TYR A 710 38.99 -37.91 -6.63
C TYR A 710 39.18 -38.21 -8.13
N ALA A 711 39.90 -37.32 -8.83
CA ALA A 711 40.27 -37.46 -10.23
C ALA A 711 41.70 -36.97 -10.48
N VAL A 712 42.36 -37.51 -11.50
CA VAL A 712 43.73 -37.15 -11.88
C VAL A 712 43.72 -36.59 -13.30
N GLY A 713 44.16 -35.34 -13.43
CA GLY A 713 44.14 -34.55 -14.66
C GLY A 713 43.20 -33.35 -14.56
N ILE A 714 43.61 -32.22 -15.14
CA ILE A 714 42.83 -30.97 -15.14
C ILE A 714 41.48 -31.18 -15.82
N GLY A 715 41.48 -31.81 -17.00
CA GLY A 715 40.29 -32.06 -17.81
C GLY A 715 39.51 -33.34 -17.48
N GLU A 716 39.93 -34.13 -16.48
CA GLU A 716 39.22 -35.36 -16.12
C GLU A 716 37.91 -35.01 -15.41
N VAL A 717 36.80 -35.62 -15.82
CA VAL A 717 35.46 -35.36 -15.26
C VAL A 717 34.88 -36.59 -14.54
N THR A 718 35.56 -37.73 -14.64
CA THR A 718 35.18 -38.98 -13.98
C THR A 718 35.93 -39.09 -12.65
N TYR A 719 35.19 -39.14 -11.55
CA TYR A 719 35.77 -39.27 -10.21
C TYR A 719 35.69 -40.72 -9.70
N GLN A 720 36.76 -41.17 -9.07
CA GLN A 720 36.82 -42.42 -8.33
C GLN A 720 36.37 -42.19 -6.88
N ALA A 721 35.53 -43.09 -6.36
CA ALA A 721 35.00 -43.04 -5.01
C ALA A 721 35.87 -43.84 -4.02
N VAL A 722 36.18 -43.24 -2.89
CA VAL A 722 36.89 -43.86 -1.75
C VAL A 722 36.05 -43.64 -0.49
N PRO A 723 35.58 -44.70 0.17
CA PRO A 723 34.85 -44.55 1.43
C PRO A 723 35.70 -43.87 2.49
N MET A 724 35.13 -42.89 3.19
CA MET A 724 35.74 -42.29 4.37
C MET A 724 35.38 -43.08 5.62
N THR A 725 36.30 -43.09 6.59
CA THR A 725 36.15 -43.79 7.87
C THR A 725 36.10 -42.78 9.01
N SER A 726 35.08 -42.85 9.87
CA SER A 726 35.02 -42.06 11.10
C SER A 726 36.14 -42.45 12.06
N GLN A 727 36.83 -41.47 12.61
CA GLN A 727 37.88 -41.63 13.62
C GLN A 727 37.35 -41.48 15.06
N GLY A 728 36.03 -41.36 15.22
CA GLY A 728 35.36 -41.00 16.47
C GLY A 728 35.05 -39.49 16.53
N GLY A 729 33.88 -39.15 17.10
CA GLY A 729 33.32 -37.80 16.99
C GLY A 729 33.00 -37.45 15.54
N ASP A 730 33.19 -36.18 15.18
CA ASP A 730 32.80 -35.66 13.86
C ASP A 730 33.92 -35.81 12.81
N THR A 731 35.07 -36.42 13.14
CA THR A 731 36.22 -36.49 12.22
C THR A 731 36.15 -37.71 11.31
N TRP A 732 36.22 -37.50 10.00
CA TRP A 732 36.24 -38.54 8.97
C TRP A 732 37.49 -38.44 8.11
N THR A 733 38.07 -39.59 7.71
CA THR A 733 39.30 -39.62 6.90
C THR A 733 39.23 -40.63 5.75
N ALA A 734 39.93 -40.32 4.65
CA ALA A 734 40.22 -41.24 3.54
C ALA A 734 41.57 -40.91 2.91
N ALA A 735 42.17 -41.87 2.20
CA ALA A 735 43.44 -41.69 1.50
C ALA A 735 43.24 -41.80 0.00
N ILE A 736 43.78 -40.84 -0.76
CA ILE A 736 44.00 -41.02 -2.20
C ILE A 736 45.32 -41.78 -2.34
N PRO A 737 45.33 -43.01 -2.89
CA PRO A 737 46.51 -43.84 -2.88
C PRO A 737 47.58 -43.28 -3.84
N ASN A 738 48.84 -43.36 -3.44
CA ASN A 738 49.99 -42.92 -4.26
C ASN A 738 50.05 -43.62 -5.62
N THR A 739 49.47 -44.82 -5.75
CA THR A 739 49.37 -45.55 -7.02
C THR A 739 48.46 -44.87 -8.04
N ALA A 740 47.66 -43.89 -7.63
CA ALA A 740 46.74 -43.17 -8.52
C ALA A 740 47.41 -42.01 -9.26
N TYR A 741 48.57 -41.52 -8.81
CA TYR A 741 49.22 -40.34 -9.37
C TYR A 741 50.75 -40.50 -9.45
N SER A 742 51.39 -39.63 -10.23
CA SER A 742 52.84 -39.50 -10.34
C SER A 742 53.29 -38.06 -10.10
N ASP A 743 54.59 -37.84 -9.92
CA ASP A 743 55.18 -36.50 -9.77
C ASP A 743 54.68 -35.54 -10.86
N GLY A 744 54.19 -34.37 -10.45
CA GLY A 744 53.66 -33.34 -11.34
C GLY A 744 52.24 -33.56 -11.88
N ASN A 745 51.52 -34.62 -11.48
CA ASN A 745 50.12 -34.80 -11.85
C ASN A 745 49.22 -33.76 -11.17
N PHE A 746 48.12 -33.36 -11.82
CA PHE A 746 47.11 -32.52 -11.19
C PHE A 746 46.04 -33.41 -10.57
N VAL A 747 45.91 -33.43 -9.24
CA VAL A 747 44.93 -34.25 -8.52
C VAL A 747 43.86 -33.35 -7.93
N LYS A 748 42.59 -33.70 -8.11
CA LYS A 748 41.44 -32.94 -7.59
C LYS A 748 40.44 -33.84 -6.87
N TYR A 749 39.75 -33.31 -5.87
CA TYR A 749 38.83 -34.07 -5.02
C TYR A 749 37.71 -33.22 -4.41
N TYR A 750 36.66 -33.90 -3.96
CA TYR A 750 35.58 -33.39 -3.13
C TYR A 750 35.06 -34.51 -2.21
N ILE A 751 34.31 -34.15 -1.17
CA ILE A 751 33.77 -35.09 -0.18
C ILE A 751 32.24 -35.03 -0.27
N CYS A 752 31.54 -36.16 -0.20
CA CYS A 752 30.11 -36.19 0.05
C CYS A 752 29.80 -37.01 1.31
N ALA A 753 28.76 -36.62 2.03
CA ALA A 753 28.26 -37.32 3.21
C ALA A 753 26.75 -37.49 3.13
N THR A 754 26.26 -38.63 3.62
CA THR A 754 24.84 -39.01 3.65
C THR A 754 24.43 -39.33 5.08
N ASP A 755 23.29 -38.80 5.53
CA ASP A 755 22.70 -39.03 6.85
C ASP A 755 21.73 -40.22 6.91
N ASN A 756 21.06 -40.39 8.05
CA ASN A 756 20.00 -41.38 8.27
C ASN A 756 18.68 -41.08 7.55
N ASP A 757 18.50 -39.88 7.04
CA ASP A 757 17.33 -39.45 6.26
C ASP A 757 17.58 -39.53 4.76
N THR A 758 18.71 -40.13 4.38
CA THR A 758 19.18 -40.36 3.01
C THR A 758 19.48 -39.07 2.23
N LEU A 759 19.57 -37.93 2.92
CA LEU A 759 20.01 -36.68 2.32
C LEU A 759 21.52 -36.68 2.20
N THR A 760 22.02 -36.07 1.14
CA THR A 760 23.45 -36.03 0.83
C THR A 760 23.91 -34.60 0.59
N ALA A 761 24.99 -34.21 1.25
CA ALA A 761 25.71 -32.95 1.00
C ALA A 761 27.11 -33.24 0.47
N CYS A 762 27.66 -32.34 -0.34
CA CYS A 762 29.02 -32.43 -0.84
C CYS A 762 29.79 -31.13 -0.59
N LEU A 763 31.08 -31.24 -0.24
CA LEU A 763 32.00 -30.12 -0.12
C LEU A 763 33.26 -30.34 -0.97
N PRO A 764 33.56 -29.42 -1.89
CA PRO A 764 32.62 -28.45 -2.48
C PRO A 764 31.43 -29.17 -3.16
N ASP A 765 30.39 -28.41 -3.54
CA ASP A 765 29.27 -28.94 -4.34
C ASP A 765 29.75 -29.79 -5.52
N VAL A 766 28.92 -30.73 -5.98
CA VAL A 766 29.28 -31.68 -7.05
C VAL A 766 29.85 -30.90 -8.26
N PRO A 767 31.14 -31.09 -8.59
CA PRO A 767 31.77 -30.28 -9.65
C PRO A 767 31.10 -30.55 -11.00
N ALA A 768 30.34 -29.58 -11.51
CA ALA A 768 29.81 -29.55 -12.87
C ALA A 768 30.59 -28.45 -13.62
N GLY A 769 31.16 -28.77 -14.79
CA GLY A 769 32.09 -27.85 -15.48
C GLY A 769 31.58 -26.40 -15.58
N GLY A 770 32.44 -25.43 -15.25
CA GLY A 770 32.10 -24.01 -15.22
C GLY A 770 31.60 -23.56 -13.83
N ASN A 771 32.52 -23.08 -12.99
CA ASN A 771 32.34 -22.41 -11.68
C ASN A 771 31.44 -23.04 -10.60
N ALA A 772 30.59 -24.03 -10.88
CA ALA A 772 29.83 -24.76 -9.86
C ALA A 772 30.73 -25.81 -9.19
N GLY A 773 31.04 -25.59 -7.91
CA GLY A 773 31.85 -26.48 -7.06
C GLY A 773 33.30 -26.65 -7.53
N VAL A 774 34.16 -25.64 -7.37
CA VAL A 774 35.60 -25.77 -7.70
C VAL A 774 36.22 -26.82 -6.76
N PRO A 775 36.61 -28.01 -7.27
CA PRO A 775 37.11 -29.09 -6.42
C PRO A 775 38.41 -28.66 -5.74
N ARG A 776 38.68 -29.22 -4.56
CA ARG A 776 39.99 -29.09 -3.94
C ARG A 776 41.03 -29.74 -4.82
N PHE A 777 42.23 -29.19 -4.90
CA PHE A 777 43.27 -29.76 -5.75
C PHE A 777 44.66 -29.66 -5.15
N PHE A 778 45.59 -30.42 -5.74
CA PHE A 778 47.02 -30.39 -5.45
C PHE A 778 47.83 -30.99 -6.59
N VAL A 779 49.15 -30.78 -6.53
CA VAL A 779 50.12 -31.38 -7.43
C VAL A 779 51.13 -32.14 -6.59
N PRO A 780 51.26 -33.48 -6.74
CA PRO A 780 52.29 -34.24 -6.05
C PRO A 780 53.68 -33.80 -6.51
N ARG A 781 54.61 -33.66 -5.56
CA ARG A 781 55.98 -33.20 -5.84
C ARG A 781 57.03 -33.95 -5.03
N ASP A 782 57.90 -34.70 -5.70
CA ASP A 782 58.99 -35.47 -5.07
C ASP A 782 60.08 -34.56 -4.48
N ASN A 783 60.25 -33.37 -5.04
CA ASN A 783 61.29 -32.41 -4.66
C ASN A 783 60.72 -31.10 -4.09
N GLY A 784 59.49 -31.13 -3.55
CA GLY A 784 58.79 -29.96 -3.02
C GLY A 784 58.10 -29.10 -4.09
N PRO A 785 57.20 -28.19 -3.67
CA PRO A 785 56.42 -27.37 -4.58
C PRO A 785 57.28 -26.33 -5.30
N GLN A 786 56.94 -26.06 -6.56
CA GLN A 786 57.52 -24.98 -7.35
C GLN A 786 56.63 -23.73 -7.32
N ILE A 787 57.16 -22.57 -7.74
CA ILE A 787 56.36 -21.32 -7.82
C ILE A 787 55.13 -21.50 -8.71
N PHE A 788 55.29 -22.22 -9.83
CA PHE A 788 54.16 -22.56 -10.71
C PHE A 788 53.06 -23.31 -9.96
N ASP A 789 53.39 -24.25 -9.09
CA ASP A 789 52.38 -25.02 -8.34
C ASP A 789 51.61 -24.12 -7.36
N VAL A 790 52.29 -23.13 -6.78
CA VAL A 790 51.67 -22.17 -5.86
C VAL A 790 50.78 -21.17 -6.59
N GLN A 791 51.15 -20.77 -7.80
CA GLN A 791 50.44 -19.73 -8.55
C GLN A 791 49.34 -20.28 -9.47
N PHE A 792 49.57 -21.43 -10.10
CA PHE A 792 48.68 -21.96 -11.12
C PHE A 792 47.35 -22.42 -10.52
N THR A 793 46.27 -21.95 -11.14
CA THR A 793 44.95 -22.54 -11.01
C THR A 793 44.30 -22.65 -12.39
N PRO A 794 43.66 -23.78 -12.73
CA PRO A 794 42.87 -23.90 -13.95
C PRO A 794 41.47 -23.29 -13.80
N TYR A 795 41.14 -22.74 -12.61
CA TYR A 795 39.79 -22.30 -12.28
C TYR A 795 39.62 -20.77 -12.43
N PRO A 796 38.47 -20.30 -12.92
CA PRO A 796 38.22 -18.86 -13.13
C PRO A 796 38.23 -18.00 -11.86
N ASP A 797 38.14 -18.60 -10.67
CA ASP A 797 38.20 -17.90 -9.39
C ASP A 797 39.60 -17.36 -9.07
N GLY A 798 40.64 -17.82 -9.77
CA GLY A 798 42.02 -17.36 -9.58
C GLY A 798 42.67 -17.84 -8.28
N ASN A 799 42.01 -18.72 -7.51
CA ASN A 799 42.49 -19.15 -6.21
C ASN A 799 43.58 -20.23 -6.30
N SER A 800 44.65 -20.05 -5.51
CA SER A 800 45.71 -21.05 -5.32
C SER A 800 45.25 -22.22 -4.44
N ALA A 801 45.75 -23.43 -4.73
CA ALA A 801 45.61 -24.60 -3.85
C ALA A 801 46.24 -24.42 -2.45
N TYR A 802 47.04 -23.37 -2.25
CA TYR A 802 47.81 -23.12 -1.04
C TYR A 802 47.33 -21.89 -0.25
N ILE A 803 46.15 -21.36 -0.56
CA ILE A 803 45.58 -20.24 0.19
C ILE A 803 45.48 -20.59 1.70
N ASN A 804 45.99 -19.71 2.56
CA ASN A 804 46.08 -19.89 4.01
C ASN A 804 46.88 -21.14 4.46
N LYS A 805 47.79 -21.65 3.64
CA LYS A 805 48.69 -22.77 3.99
C LYS A 805 50.15 -22.29 4.03
N GLU A 806 50.95 -22.95 4.86
CA GLU A 806 52.39 -22.73 4.92
C GLU A 806 53.10 -23.66 3.93
N VAL A 807 53.95 -23.10 3.06
CA VAL A 807 54.71 -23.84 2.05
C VAL A 807 56.15 -23.36 1.99
N THR A 808 57.06 -24.28 1.65
CA THR A 808 58.48 -23.97 1.40
C THR A 808 58.82 -24.23 -0.06
N LEU A 809 59.45 -23.26 -0.73
CA LEU A 809 59.88 -23.36 -2.13
C LEU A 809 61.14 -22.52 -2.38
N THR A 810 61.73 -22.68 -3.55
CA THR A 810 62.90 -21.90 -4.00
C THR A 810 62.60 -21.10 -5.26
N GLY A 811 63.14 -19.88 -5.35
CA GLY A 811 63.07 -19.04 -6.54
C GLY A 811 64.27 -18.11 -6.66
N VAL A 812 64.48 -17.55 -7.85
CA VAL A 812 65.51 -16.53 -8.12
C VAL A 812 64.91 -15.16 -7.85
N VAL A 813 65.56 -14.36 -7.02
CA VAL A 813 65.15 -12.98 -6.75
C VAL A 813 65.26 -12.13 -8.02
N THR A 814 64.18 -11.47 -8.42
CA THR A 814 64.10 -10.60 -9.61
C THR A 814 63.86 -9.12 -9.27
N SER A 815 63.54 -8.79 -8.01
CA SER A 815 63.47 -7.41 -7.52
C SER A 815 64.15 -7.24 -6.15
N SER A 816 64.72 -6.06 -5.90
CA SER A 816 65.48 -5.73 -4.68
C SER A 816 64.60 -5.13 -3.57
N ALA A 817 64.90 -5.47 -2.31
CA ALA A 817 64.29 -4.90 -1.10
C ALA A 817 65.02 -3.65 -0.58
N GLU A 818 65.81 -2.95 -1.42
CA GLU A 818 66.52 -1.73 -1.03
C GLU A 818 65.62 -0.68 -0.34
N ALA A 819 66.21 0.09 0.58
CA ALA A 819 65.50 0.99 1.50
C ALA A 819 64.63 2.06 0.81
N ASP A 820 64.90 2.38 -0.45
CA ASP A 820 64.16 3.35 -1.26
C ASP A 820 63.10 2.72 -2.20
N ASN A 821 62.95 1.38 -2.17
CA ASN A 821 61.93 0.65 -2.91
C ASN A 821 60.68 0.39 -2.05
N LEU A 822 59.59 -0.07 -2.68
CA LEU A 822 58.31 -0.39 -2.03
C LEU A 822 58.36 -1.57 -1.02
N GLY A 823 59.55 -2.08 -0.66
CA GLY A 823 59.72 -3.15 0.32
C GLY A 823 59.19 -4.53 -0.11
N THR A 824 59.03 -4.77 -1.42
CA THR A 824 58.49 -6.02 -1.97
C THR A 824 59.53 -6.75 -2.82
N VAL A 825 59.70 -8.05 -2.58
CA VAL A 825 60.63 -8.91 -3.31
C VAL A 825 59.83 -9.81 -4.24
N HIS A 826 60.22 -9.87 -5.50
CA HIS A 826 59.68 -10.83 -6.46
C HIS A 826 60.69 -11.95 -6.65
N ILE A 827 60.20 -13.18 -6.67
CA ILE A 827 60.98 -14.36 -7.03
C ILE A 827 60.41 -15.01 -8.28
N GLN A 828 61.28 -15.57 -9.11
CA GLN A 828 60.92 -16.25 -10.35
C GLN A 828 61.45 -17.68 -10.36
N GLN A 829 60.68 -18.59 -10.94
CA GLN A 829 61.07 -19.98 -11.09
C GLN A 829 62.22 -20.15 -12.09
N THR A 830 63.27 -20.85 -11.69
CA THR A 830 64.40 -21.15 -12.57
C THR A 830 63.98 -22.16 -13.65
N GLY A 831 64.23 -21.85 -14.92
CA GLY A 831 64.03 -22.79 -16.03
C GLY A 831 62.59 -22.91 -16.55
N ASN A 832 61.63 -22.17 -16.00
CA ASN A 832 60.27 -22.07 -16.52
C ASN A 832 59.90 -20.59 -16.80
N LEU A 833 59.72 -20.25 -18.08
CA LEU A 833 59.37 -18.90 -18.54
C LEU A 833 57.90 -18.81 -19.03
N THR A 834 57.06 -19.79 -18.71
CA THR A 834 55.62 -19.72 -19.01
C THR A 834 54.92 -18.78 -18.03
N GLY A 835 53.62 -18.49 -18.27
CA GLY A 835 52.77 -17.83 -17.28
C GLY A 835 52.78 -18.58 -15.94
N TRP A 836 52.52 -17.87 -14.84
CA TRP A 836 52.47 -18.37 -13.44
C TRP A 836 53.83 -18.70 -12.78
N ALA A 837 54.95 -18.29 -13.37
CA ALA A 837 56.30 -18.58 -12.85
C ALA A 837 56.88 -17.51 -11.91
N GLY A 838 56.10 -16.50 -11.51
CA GLY A 838 56.55 -15.41 -10.63
C GLY A 838 55.69 -15.30 -9.37
N LEU A 839 56.32 -14.99 -8.23
CA LEU A 839 55.64 -14.82 -6.95
C LEU A 839 56.12 -13.52 -6.29
N GLN A 840 55.18 -12.72 -5.81
CA GLN A 840 55.48 -11.61 -4.92
C GLN A 840 55.61 -12.13 -3.48
N VAL A 841 56.67 -11.71 -2.80
CA VAL A 841 56.95 -12.02 -1.41
C VAL A 841 56.92 -10.70 -0.62
N VAL A 842 56.11 -10.67 0.42
CA VAL A 842 55.89 -9.50 1.29
C VAL A 842 56.09 -9.91 2.76
N GLU A 843 56.52 -8.95 3.58
CA GLU A 843 56.59 -9.04 5.06
C GLU A 843 57.53 -10.09 5.67
N ASN A 844 58.77 -9.66 5.98
CA ASN A 844 59.62 -10.17 7.07
C ASN A 844 60.77 -9.16 7.28
N SER A 845 61.15 -8.83 8.51
CA SER A 845 62.33 -7.98 8.77
C SER A 845 63.65 -8.58 8.26
N ALA A 846 63.67 -9.88 7.96
CA ALA A 846 64.81 -10.60 7.37
C ALA A 846 64.83 -10.59 5.82
N LEU A 847 63.83 -9.98 5.16
CA LEU A 847 63.82 -9.77 3.70
C LEU A 847 64.60 -8.52 3.25
N ALA A 848 64.96 -7.62 4.19
CA ALA A 848 65.70 -6.38 3.96
C ALA A 848 67.22 -6.55 4.03
#